data_AF-A0A938R2W8-F1
#
_entry.id   AF-A0A938R2W8-F1
#
_cell.length_a   1.000
_cell.length_b   1.000
_cell.length_c   1.000
_cell.angle_alpha   90.00
_cell.angle_beta   90.00
_cell.angle_gamma   90.00
#
_symmetry.space_group_name_H-M   'P 1'
#
loop_
_entity.id
_entity.type
_entity.pdbx_description
1 polymer ?
#
loop_
_entity_poly.entity_id
_entity_poly.type
_entity_poly.pdbx_seq_one_letter_code
_entity_poly.pdbx_strand_id
1 'polypeptide(L)'
;MKILIGLIEHLGDIVACEPVPRYLKDKYQDSTIVWAVSPPYRELIDTNPFIDETLVVDCLTDWMKCTRHLKYDLLVDLHVNYRICPTCKIPLFKTIGNPDVDVHGWFDHGSLLEAFSVGAGLPRLCEPPRVYLQPRHAQAVDAWGLGDGYVVIHRQSNNPEKDWPDYKWDYVIERVLTDLGLPVVEVGSGDTADPGLMHDRYVNLVNRTGLLECAEVIRRAALFVGVDSGPAHLANAVDTKGVVLLGPLGHFKTYNPFCGGYGKPGRRVRLLRNRYGPVRELPREQVVQTIREMITPASPEVEGGGRRLWGTAKTASAAFGVRPGREPAGPASSPGKTEAPHLRVLAFYLPQFHPLPEAGGQEPGVDPWRAVLEAGPLFDGHAQPRLPGELGCYEGPLAAVLEKQVELAQQHGISGFCFYYYYRRGRPRLVQPLETFLREKFPLPFCLVWADPNRTGGRFRGSGPSVGDRQADDEDQATFFRTLLPLFRDDRYLKVNGKPLLLVEQPESLPDLQRAVEQWRHGAQMEGLKGIYLVRGDARVALSGRHPREIDFDAAYELPGNAPVDSFEVMPAPPFPFHRKFDGVLVDYEKFSRFHRERPFPGYKLFKTVMLPGDDTALSDNNAVIHLETDPAGDSFQKWLLHALLDTSRQYHGDERLLFVYSWNDWSTGTYLEPDQRNGRKFLHLTRDTVAQARQMIDLGVSGDVQPAALAGLARYLQEKDEFDYRMWRSVVRPEGAAPKPGGAEGAELVQEAEKQEQHQPGPGGLPGFRLSNVRLKRFVFDTRWGFPLRWLWSLMKNADTRLRLGLAEQRLERLQAMIQDLVKKMNFRQEELERNLQVQAQLLREAQEMLEKLGGPPPPPD
;
A
#
# COMPACT_ATOMS: atom_id res chain seq x y z
N MET A 1 -23.56 9.66 -31.69
CA MET A 1 -22.28 9.58 -30.94
C MET A 1 -22.46 8.61 -29.77
N LYS A 2 -21.63 7.58 -29.60
CA LYS A 2 -21.78 6.60 -28.52
C LYS A 2 -20.78 6.86 -27.38
N ILE A 3 -21.29 7.17 -26.20
CA ILE A 3 -20.54 7.59 -25.00
C ILE A 3 -20.61 6.48 -23.96
N LEU A 4 -19.50 6.13 -23.31
CA LEU A 4 -19.47 5.19 -22.19
C LEU A 4 -19.10 5.90 -20.89
N ILE A 5 -20.01 5.91 -19.93
CA ILE A 5 -19.80 6.37 -18.55
C ILE A 5 -19.33 5.19 -17.70
N GLY A 6 -18.34 5.41 -16.84
CA GLY A 6 -17.87 4.41 -15.87
C GLY A 6 -17.99 4.91 -14.45
N LEU A 7 -18.93 4.33 -13.69
CA LEU A 7 -18.96 4.38 -12.23
C LEU A 7 -19.65 3.12 -11.73
N ILE A 8 -18.86 2.12 -11.36
CA ILE A 8 -19.37 0.74 -11.32
C ILE A 8 -19.99 0.30 -9.99
N GLU A 9 -19.65 0.96 -8.90
CA GLU A 9 -19.94 0.48 -7.54
C GLU A 9 -20.09 1.64 -6.55
N HIS A 10 -20.57 1.34 -5.34
CA HIS A 10 -21.00 2.28 -4.29
C HIS A 10 -22.27 3.06 -4.64
N LEU A 11 -23.32 2.82 -3.85
CA LEU A 11 -24.64 3.44 -4.01
C LEU A 11 -24.59 4.98 -3.91
N GLY A 12 -23.79 5.52 -2.99
CA GLY A 12 -23.63 6.97 -2.81
C GLY A 12 -23.00 7.65 -4.02
N ASP A 13 -21.85 7.14 -4.46
CA ASP A 13 -21.11 7.56 -5.66
C ASP A 13 -22.01 7.61 -6.89
N ILE A 14 -22.70 6.49 -7.20
CA ILE A 14 -23.56 6.34 -8.39
C ILE A 14 -24.73 7.34 -8.35
N VAL A 15 -25.43 7.44 -7.22
CA VAL A 15 -26.57 8.36 -7.07
C VAL A 15 -26.12 9.81 -7.14
N ALA A 16 -24.99 10.17 -6.51
CA ALA A 16 -24.43 11.52 -6.59
C ALA A 16 -24.07 11.93 -8.03
N CYS A 17 -23.63 10.97 -8.86
CA CYS A 17 -23.20 11.22 -10.24
C CYS A 17 -24.30 11.13 -11.29
N GLU A 18 -25.57 10.88 -10.93
CA GLU A 18 -26.71 10.89 -11.86
C GLU A 18 -26.81 12.14 -12.77
N PRO A 19 -26.40 13.35 -12.36
CA PRO A 19 -26.47 14.51 -13.27
C PRO A 19 -25.54 14.45 -14.48
N VAL A 20 -24.56 13.53 -14.51
CA VAL A 20 -23.59 13.40 -15.61
C VAL A 20 -24.25 13.01 -16.95
N PRO A 21 -25.04 11.92 -17.07
CA PRO A 21 -25.78 11.61 -18.30
C PRO A 21 -26.74 12.71 -18.73
N ARG A 22 -27.38 13.43 -17.79
CA ARG A 22 -28.22 14.61 -18.13
C ARG A 22 -27.41 15.70 -18.83
N TYR A 23 -26.27 16.09 -18.27
CA TYR A 23 -25.36 17.06 -18.87
C TYR A 23 -24.78 16.57 -20.21
N LEU A 24 -24.51 15.27 -20.36
CA LEU A 24 -24.00 14.70 -21.61
C LEU A 24 -25.06 14.64 -22.72
N LYS A 25 -26.34 14.35 -22.41
CA LYS A 25 -27.45 14.44 -23.38
C LYS A 25 -27.71 15.87 -23.85
N ASP A 26 -27.62 16.84 -22.94
CA ASP A 26 -27.77 18.27 -23.25
C ASP A 26 -26.64 18.78 -24.16
N LYS A 27 -25.37 18.47 -23.81
CA LYS A 27 -24.19 18.88 -24.58
C LYS A 27 -24.02 18.14 -25.90
N TYR A 28 -24.36 16.85 -25.94
CA TYR A 28 -24.22 15.99 -27.12
C TYR A 28 -25.60 15.47 -27.51
N GLN A 29 -26.35 16.31 -28.22
CA GLN A 29 -27.62 15.92 -28.83
C GLN A 29 -27.42 14.71 -29.76
N ASP A 30 -28.41 13.83 -29.84
CA ASP A 30 -28.33 12.53 -30.53
C ASP A 30 -27.13 11.64 -30.11
N SER A 31 -26.72 11.74 -28.83
CA SER A 31 -25.79 10.79 -28.22
C SER A 31 -26.51 9.57 -27.62
N THR A 32 -25.89 8.40 -27.78
CA THR A 32 -26.24 7.15 -27.11
C THR A 32 -25.31 7.01 -25.91
N ILE A 33 -25.86 7.07 -24.71
CA ILE A 33 -25.13 6.93 -23.45
C ILE A 33 -25.26 5.49 -22.96
N VAL A 34 -24.11 4.87 -22.74
CA VAL A 34 -23.97 3.60 -22.05
C VAL A 34 -23.38 3.85 -20.67
N TRP A 35 -23.88 3.21 -19.63
CA TRP A 35 -23.27 3.27 -18.29
C TRP A 35 -22.77 1.89 -17.88
N ALA A 36 -21.48 1.80 -17.51
CA ALA A 36 -20.87 0.59 -16.97
C ALA A 36 -21.11 0.47 -15.47
N VAL A 37 -21.78 -0.60 -15.04
CA VAL A 37 -22.22 -0.80 -13.64
C VAL A 37 -22.07 -2.25 -13.19
N SER A 38 -21.78 -2.48 -11.91
CA SER A 38 -21.80 -3.83 -11.33
C SER A 38 -23.22 -4.29 -11.01
N PRO A 39 -23.50 -5.62 -11.02
CA PRO A 39 -24.86 -6.16 -10.94
C PRO A 39 -25.76 -5.60 -9.82
N PRO A 40 -25.29 -5.35 -8.57
CA PRO A 40 -26.15 -4.88 -7.48
C PRO A 40 -26.81 -3.51 -7.72
N TYR A 41 -26.16 -2.62 -8.47
CA TYR A 41 -26.64 -1.24 -8.67
C TYR A 41 -27.36 -1.04 -10.01
N ARG A 42 -27.50 -2.10 -10.82
CA ARG A 42 -28.12 -2.06 -12.15
C ARG A 42 -29.52 -1.43 -12.16
N GLU A 43 -30.30 -1.62 -11.09
CA GLU A 43 -31.66 -1.08 -10.98
C GLU A 43 -31.72 0.46 -11.16
N LEU A 44 -30.71 1.17 -10.66
CA LEU A 44 -30.60 2.64 -10.75
C LEU A 44 -30.33 3.13 -12.18
N ILE A 45 -29.69 2.28 -12.99
CA ILE A 45 -29.24 2.60 -14.34
C ILE A 45 -30.33 2.25 -15.35
N ASP A 46 -30.87 1.02 -15.28
CA ASP A 46 -31.94 0.50 -16.13
C ASP A 46 -33.27 1.28 -16.03
N THR A 47 -33.40 2.20 -15.07
CA THR A 47 -34.58 3.06 -14.90
C THR A 47 -34.35 4.53 -15.27
N ASN A 48 -33.11 4.93 -15.56
CA ASN A 48 -32.74 6.32 -15.84
C ASN A 48 -33.00 6.67 -17.32
N PRO A 49 -33.93 7.60 -17.64
CA PRO A 49 -34.30 7.92 -19.02
C PRO A 49 -33.22 8.68 -19.81
N PHE A 50 -32.09 9.03 -19.20
CA PHE A 50 -30.94 9.66 -19.85
C PHE A 50 -29.82 8.66 -20.22
N ILE A 51 -30.02 7.36 -19.94
CA ILE A 51 -29.09 6.27 -20.25
C ILE A 51 -29.81 5.29 -21.20
N ASP A 52 -29.20 5.00 -22.35
CA ASP A 52 -29.84 4.19 -23.40
C ASP A 52 -29.47 2.69 -23.30
N GLU A 53 -28.29 2.38 -22.75
CA GLU A 53 -27.82 1.00 -22.57
C GLU A 53 -27.07 0.82 -21.23
N THR A 54 -27.23 -0.34 -20.58
CA THR A 54 -26.46 -0.72 -19.39
C THR A 54 -25.40 -1.75 -19.73
N LEU A 55 -24.13 -1.45 -19.45
CA LEU A 55 -23.02 -2.41 -19.57
C LEU A 55 -22.71 -3.02 -18.20
N VAL A 56 -23.10 -4.27 -18.00
CA VAL A 56 -22.81 -4.97 -16.73
C VAL A 56 -21.33 -5.40 -16.68
N VAL A 57 -20.62 -5.07 -15.60
CA VAL A 57 -19.21 -5.43 -15.37
C VAL A 57 -19.00 -5.94 -13.95
N ASP A 58 -18.30 -7.07 -13.77
CA ASP A 58 -18.18 -7.72 -12.47
C ASP A 58 -17.27 -6.98 -11.48
N CYS A 59 -16.30 -6.21 -11.96
CA CYS A 59 -15.40 -5.41 -11.10
C CYS A 59 -14.74 -4.23 -11.83
N LEU A 60 -14.05 -3.36 -11.07
CA LEU A 60 -13.34 -2.19 -11.60
C LEU A 60 -12.23 -2.57 -12.60
N THR A 61 -11.65 -3.76 -12.49
CA THR A 61 -10.68 -4.27 -13.47
C THR A 61 -11.35 -4.66 -14.79
N ASP A 62 -12.65 -4.95 -14.82
CA ASP A 62 -13.40 -5.14 -16.07
C ASP A 62 -13.76 -3.80 -16.72
N TRP A 63 -14.07 -2.77 -15.93
CA TRP A 63 -14.10 -1.38 -16.43
C TRP A 63 -12.78 -0.98 -17.10
N MET A 64 -11.64 -1.27 -16.46
CA MET A 64 -10.30 -1.02 -17.04
C MET A 64 -10.00 -1.83 -18.31
N LYS A 65 -10.68 -2.95 -18.56
CA LYS A 65 -10.62 -3.68 -19.84
C LYS A 65 -11.54 -3.04 -20.87
N CYS A 66 -12.73 -2.60 -20.46
CA CYS A 66 -13.69 -1.92 -21.34
C CYS A 66 -13.09 -0.65 -21.95
N THR A 67 -12.46 0.21 -21.16
CA THR A 67 -11.80 1.44 -21.63
C THR A 67 -10.59 1.21 -22.54
N ARG A 68 -9.99 0.02 -22.51
CA ARG A 68 -8.82 -0.35 -23.33
C ARG A 68 -9.16 -1.12 -24.60
N HIS A 69 -10.30 -1.81 -24.64
CA HIS A 69 -10.62 -2.78 -25.69
C HIS A 69 -11.95 -2.54 -26.41
N LEU A 70 -12.88 -1.78 -25.82
CA LEU A 70 -14.12 -1.39 -26.49
C LEU A 70 -13.96 0.00 -27.15
N LYS A 71 -14.49 0.15 -28.35
CA LYS A 71 -14.46 1.41 -29.09
C LYS A 71 -15.73 2.21 -28.81
N TYR A 72 -15.56 3.43 -28.31
CA TYR A 72 -16.59 4.42 -28.03
C TYR A 72 -16.07 5.80 -28.47
N ASP A 73 -16.97 6.72 -28.83
CA ASP A 73 -16.61 8.06 -29.30
C ASP A 73 -16.12 8.96 -28.16
N LEU A 74 -16.60 8.69 -26.94
CA LEU A 74 -16.16 9.34 -25.70
C LEU A 74 -16.24 8.35 -24.53
N LEU A 75 -15.21 8.38 -23.68
CA LEU A 75 -15.13 7.63 -22.43
C LEU A 75 -15.16 8.64 -21.27
N VAL A 76 -16.05 8.42 -20.30
CA VAL A 76 -16.27 9.30 -19.14
C VAL A 76 -16.04 8.49 -17.87
N ASP A 77 -14.79 8.43 -17.41
CA ASP A 77 -14.42 7.69 -16.21
C ASP A 77 -14.64 8.56 -14.97
N LEU A 78 -15.70 8.28 -14.20
CA LEU A 78 -16.07 9.04 -13.00
C LEU A 78 -15.42 8.51 -11.72
N HIS A 79 -14.77 7.35 -11.74
CA HIS A 79 -14.06 6.86 -10.56
C HIS A 79 -12.92 7.83 -10.20
N VAL A 80 -12.61 7.96 -8.91
CA VAL A 80 -11.38 8.64 -8.47
C VAL A 80 -10.15 7.87 -8.93
N ASN A 81 -9.07 8.59 -9.24
CA ASN A 81 -7.80 7.97 -9.62
C ASN A 81 -7.23 7.13 -8.47
N TYR A 82 -6.51 6.07 -8.82
CA TYR A 82 -5.95 5.06 -7.93
C TYR A 82 -6.95 4.24 -7.10
N ARG A 83 -8.26 4.30 -7.40
CA ARG A 83 -9.27 3.42 -6.79
C ARG A 83 -8.88 1.95 -6.97
N ILE A 84 -8.69 1.22 -5.87
CA ILE A 84 -8.30 -0.20 -5.89
C ILE A 84 -9.53 -1.06 -6.16
N CYS A 85 -9.47 -1.91 -7.18
CA CYS A 85 -10.52 -2.89 -7.47
C CYS A 85 -10.71 -3.85 -6.28
N PRO A 86 -11.89 -3.90 -5.63
CA PRO A 86 -12.08 -4.75 -4.45
C PRO A 86 -11.91 -6.24 -4.76
N THR A 87 -12.29 -6.67 -5.97
CA THR A 87 -12.25 -8.07 -6.42
C THR A 87 -10.85 -8.52 -6.84
N CYS A 88 -10.15 -7.75 -7.67
CA CYS A 88 -8.86 -8.16 -8.27
C CYS A 88 -7.63 -7.47 -7.67
N LYS A 89 -7.80 -6.53 -6.72
CA LYS A 89 -6.74 -5.72 -6.08
C LYS A 89 -5.87 -4.88 -7.03
N ILE A 90 -6.29 -4.74 -8.28
CA ILE A 90 -5.62 -3.88 -9.28
C ILE A 90 -6.14 -2.43 -9.13
N PRO A 91 -5.26 -1.42 -8.97
CA PRO A 91 -5.65 -0.02 -8.96
C PRO A 91 -6.00 0.52 -10.35
N LEU A 92 -7.03 1.37 -10.41
CA LEU A 92 -7.33 2.19 -11.58
C LEU A 92 -6.29 3.29 -11.74
N PHE A 93 -5.51 3.24 -12.81
CA PHE A 93 -4.73 4.40 -13.27
C PHE A 93 -5.53 5.11 -14.35
N LYS A 94 -5.98 6.34 -14.09
CA LYS A 94 -6.77 7.12 -15.05
C LYS A 94 -5.90 7.60 -16.20
N THR A 95 -6.16 7.05 -17.38
CA THR A 95 -5.60 7.51 -18.66
C THR A 95 -6.52 8.50 -19.37
N ILE A 96 -7.66 8.85 -18.75
CA ILE A 96 -8.76 9.66 -19.32
C ILE A 96 -9.36 10.49 -18.18
N GLY A 97 -9.67 11.76 -18.45
CA GLY A 97 -10.12 12.73 -17.44
C GLY A 97 -8.95 13.41 -16.71
N ASN A 98 -9.20 13.91 -15.51
CA ASN A 98 -8.17 14.49 -14.64
C ASN A 98 -7.65 13.42 -13.64
N PRO A 99 -6.35 13.05 -13.68
CA PRO A 99 -5.76 12.12 -12.72
C PRO A 99 -5.54 12.72 -11.32
N ASP A 100 -5.61 14.05 -11.15
CA ASP A 100 -5.37 14.72 -9.85
C ASP A 100 -6.50 14.43 -8.85
N VAL A 101 -7.72 14.12 -9.31
CA VAL A 101 -8.84 13.75 -8.43
C VAL A 101 -8.72 12.27 -8.06
N ASP A 102 -8.09 12.00 -6.92
CA ASP A 102 -7.69 10.66 -6.51
C ASP A 102 -8.24 10.23 -5.13
N VAL A 103 -7.92 8.99 -4.72
CA VAL A 103 -8.25 8.44 -3.38
C VAL A 103 -7.60 9.18 -2.19
N HIS A 104 -6.76 10.18 -2.42
CA HIS A 104 -6.09 10.97 -1.40
C HIS A 104 -6.58 12.43 -1.32
N GLY A 105 -7.25 12.95 -2.36
CA GLY A 105 -7.68 14.35 -2.40
C GLY A 105 -9.12 14.62 -2.86
N TRP A 106 -9.93 13.60 -3.21
CA TRP A 106 -11.20 13.85 -3.91
C TRP A 106 -12.16 14.86 -3.22
N PHE A 107 -12.28 14.86 -1.89
CA PHE A 107 -13.13 15.85 -1.20
C PHE A 107 -12.56 17.27 -1.13
N ASP A 108 -11.26 17.47 -1.39
CA ASP A 108 -10.68 18.81 -1.58
C ASP A 108 -11.12 19.42 -2.92
N HIS A 109 -11.52 18.57 -3.88
CA HIS A 109 -12.19 19.00 -5.10
C HIS A 109 -13.70 19.28 -4.90
N GLY A 110 -14.25 19.16 -3.68
CA GLY A 110 -15.65 19.50 -3.36
C GLY A 110 -16.50 18.28 -3.01
N SER A 111 -17.78 18.31 -3.35
CA SER A 111 -18.69 17.17 -3.22
C SER A 111 -18.34 16.01 -4.16
N LEU A 112 -18.97 14.83 -3.98
CA LEU A 112 -18.72 13.67 -4.85
C LEU A 112 -18.96 14.00 -6.34
N LEU A 113 -20.05 14.70 -6.65
CA LEU A 113 -20.37 15.08 -8.03
C LEU A 113 -19.34 16.07 -8.61
N GLU A 114 -18.95 17.09 -7.85
CA GLU A 114 -17.95 18.07 -8.28
C GLU A 114 -16.59 17.41 -8.53
N ALA A 115 -16.15 16.59 -7.58
CA ALA A 115 -14.91 15.85 -7.65
C ALA A 115 -14.91 14.89 -8.84
N PHE A 116 -15.92 14.02 -8.95
CA PHE A 116 -15.95 12.94 -9.93
C PHE A 116 -16.17 13.49 -11.35
N SER A 117 -16.93 14.58 -11.52
CA SER A 117 -17.07 15.27 -12.81
C SER A 117 -15.75 15.92 -13.27
N VAL A 118 -15.06 16.66 -12.39
CA VAL A 118 -13.71 17.20 -12.67
C VAL A 118 -12.73 16.06 -12.95
N GLY A 119 -12.79 14.97 -12.16
CA GLY A 119 -11.99 13.76 -12.33
C GLY A 119 -12.23 13.08 -13.67
N ALA A 120 -13.42 13.16 -14.25
CA ALA A 120 -13.74 12.66 -15.59
C ALA A 120 -13.35 13.63 -16.72
N GLY A 121 -12.76 14.79 -16.42
CA GLY A 121 -12.46 15.83 -17.40
C GLY A 121 -13.69 16.63 -17.87
N LEU A 122 -14.80 16.55 -17.12
CA LEU A 122 -15.99 17.37 -17.32
C LEU A 122 -15.86 18.68 -16.52
N PRO A 123 -16.69 19.70 -16.81
CA PRO A 123 -16.86 20.85 -15.91
C PRO A 123 -17.30 20.39 -14.52
N ARG A 124 -16.96 21.18 -13.49
CA ARG A 124 -17.42 21.00 -12.11
C ARG A 124 -18.95 21.09 -12.05
N LEU A 125 -19.63 19.95 -12.05
CA LEU A 125 -21.09 19.86 -11.90
C LEU A 125 -21.47 19.95 -10.41
N CYS A 126 -22.57 20.64 -10.08
CA CYS A 126 -23.19 20.57 -8.74
C CYS A 126 -24.73 20.62 -8.77
N GLU A 127 -25.30 19.94 -9.76
CA GLU A 127 -26.74 19.68 -9.87
C GLU A 127 -27.27 18.82 -8.69
N PRO A 128 -28.55 18.95 -8.32
CA PRO A 128 -29.19 17.94 -7.47
C PRO A 128 -29.28 16.60 -8.21
N PRO A 129 -28.92 15.46 -7.57
CA PRO A 129 -29.13 14.13 -8.14
C PRO A 129 -30.61 13.75 -8.17
N ARG A 130 -30.96 12.70 -8.93
CA ARG A 130 -32.31 12.14 -9.02
C ARG A 130 -32.27 10.60 -9.02
N VAL A 131 -33.40 9.97 -8.68
CA VAL A 131 -33.63 8.54 -8.94
C VAL A 131 -35.01 8.34 -9.57
N TYR A 132 -35.11 7.40 -10.51
CA TYR A 132 -36.22 7.34 -11.47
C TYR A 132 -37.22 6.24 -11.09
N LEU A 133 -38.04 6.55 -10.08
CA LEU A 133 -39.04 5.66 -9.53
C LEU A 133 -40.13 5.32 -10.55
N GLN A 134 -40.50 4.04 -10.58
CA GLN A 134 -41.50 3.45 -11.48
C GLN A 134 -42.75 3.04 -10.68
N PRO A 135 -43.94 2.95 -11.29
CA PRO A 135 -45.18 2.60 -10.57
C PRO A 135 -45.10 1.31 -9.74
N ARG A 136 -44.31 0.33 -10.19
CA ARG A 136 -44.05 -0.93 -9.48
C ARG A 136 -43.39 -0.74 -8.11
N HIS A 137 -42.55 0.29 -7.94
CA HIS A 137 -41.86 0.57 -6.67
C HIS A 137 -42.83 1.18 -5.66
N ALA A 138 -43.71 2.07 -6.11
CA ALA A 138 -44.82 2.57 -5.30
C ALA A 138 -45.73 1.43 -4.83
N GLN A 139 -46.15 0.55 -5.74
CA GLN A 139 -46.98 -0.63 -5.43
C GLN A 139 -46.29 -1.60 -4.45
N ALA A 140 -44.98 -1.81 -4.57
CA ALA A 140 -44.21 -2.61 -3.61
C ALA A 140 -44.16 -1.96 -2.22
N VAL A 141 -44.05 -0.63 -2.13
CA VAL A 141 -44.07 0.10 -0.86
C VAL A 141 -45.47 0.19 -0.25
N ASP A 142 -46.52 0.29 -1.08
CA ASP A 142 -47.92 0.24 -0.64
C ASP A 142 -48.24 -1.08 0.10
N ALA A 143 -47.67 -2.20 -0.38
CA ALA A 143 -47.87 -3.52 0.22
C ALA A 143 -47.31 -3.67 1.65
N TRP A 144 -46.41 -2.78 2.10
CA TRP A 144 -45.91 -2.77 3.48
C TRP A 144 -46.81 -1.99 4.45
N GLY A 145 -47.80 -1.22 3.97
CA GLY A 145 -48.80 -0.56 4.82
C GLY A 145 -48.25 0.54 5.75
N LEU A 146 -47.11 1.14 5.43
CA LEU A 146 -46.33 2.02 6.33
C LEU A 146 -47.05 3.31 6.79
N GLY A 147 -48.12 3.72 6.10
CA GLY A 147 -48.79 5.00 6.32
C GLY A 147 -47.96 6.21 5.85
N ASP A 148 -48.37 7.41 6.27
CA ASP A 148 -47.69 8.67 5.98
C ASP A 148 -46.97 9.22 7.22
N GLY A 149 -45.95 10.05 7.00
CA GLY A 149 -45.37 10.91 8.05
C GLY A 149 -44.35 10.24 8.99
N TYR A 150 -43.93 9.01 8.70
CA TYR A 150 -42.92 8.30 9.48
C TYR A 150 -41.50 8.89 9.31
N VAL A 151 -40.61 8.57 10.26
CA VAL A 151 -39.18 8.87 10.20
C VAL A 151 -38.43 7.64 9.69
N VAL A 152 -37.55 7.80 8.70
CA VAL A 152 -36.64 6.73 8.26
C VAL A 152 -35.32 6.81 9.02
N ILE A 153 -34.87 5.68 9.56
CA ILE A 153 -33.57 5.54 10.23
C ILE A 153 -32.66 4.58 9.47
N HIS A 154 -31.37 4.89 9.41
CA HIS A 154 -30.35 4.07 8.75
C HIS A 154 -28.99 4.15 9.47
N ARG A 155 -28.50 2.99 9.94
CA ARG A 155 -27.50 2.90 11.04
C ARG A 155 -26.02 2.78 10.62
N GLN A 156 -25.75 2.07 9.53
CA GLN A 156 -24.44 1.52 9.16
C GLN A 156 -24.01 1.95 7.75
N SER A 157 -22.70 2.00 7.49
CA SER A 157 -22.13 2.24 6.16
C SER A 157 -21.18 1.12 5.73
N ASN A 158 -20.63 1.22 4.51
CA ASN A 158 -19.57 0.33 4.03
C ASN A 158 -18.16 0.67 4.58
N ASN A 159 -18.03 1.69 5.43
CA ASN A 159 -16.81 2.02 6.17
C ASN A 159 -17.14 2.25 7.67
N PRO A 160 -16.69 1.38 8.58
CA PRO A 160 -16.95 1.51 10.02
C PRO A 160 -16.48 2.81 10.69
N GLU A 161 -15.60 3.61 10.07
CA GLU A 161 -15.27 4.97 10.57
C GLU A 161 -16.49 5.89 10.62
N LYS A 162 -17.48 5.66 9.74
CA LYS A 162 -18.72 6.44 9.65
C LYS A 162 -19.84 5.94 10.55
N ASP A 163 -19.67 4.82 11.23
CA ASP A 163 -20.75 4.18 11.97
C ASP A 163 -20.95 4.80 13.35
N TRP A 164 -22.20 4.80 13.81
CA TRP A 164 -22.61 5.32 15.12
C TRP A 164 -23.10 4.15 15.99
N PRO A 165 -22.71 4.05 17.27
CA PRO A 165 -22.97 2.85 18.09
C PRO A 165 -24.46 2.51 18.23
N ASP A 166 -24.78 1.22 18.15
CA ASP A 166 -26.17 0.73 18.18
C ASP A 166 -26.99 1.25 19.36
N TYR A 167 -26.46 1.21 20.59
CA TYR A 167 -27.16 1.74 21.78
C TYR A 167 -27.51 3.24 21.71
N LYS A 168 -26.90 4.01 20.78
CA LYS A 168 -27.26 5.39 20.49
C LYS A 168 -28.37 5.47 19.43
N TRP A 169 -28.36 4.59 18.43
CA TRP A 169 -29.49 4.42 17.50
C TRP A 169 -30.75 3.96 18.21
N ASP A 170 -30.65 2.95 19.06
CA ASP A 170 -31.78 2.39 19.81
C ASP A 170 -32.44 3.47 20.69
N TYR A 171 -31.63 4.30 21.34
CA TYR A 171 -32.10 5.49 22.07
C TYR A 171 -32.78 6.53 21.14
N VAL A 172 -32.24 6.81 19.95
CA VAL A 172 -32.88 7.73 18.99
C VAL A 172 -34.22 7.17 18.51
N ILE A 173 -34.29 5.87 18.17
CA ILE A 173 -35.51 5.17 17.75
C ILE A 173 -36.56 5.25 18.87
N GLU A 174 -36.18 4.88 20.10
CA GLU A 174 -37.03 4.97 21.29
C GLU A 174 -37.58 6.39 21.47
N ARG A 175 -36.71 7.41 21.46
CA ARG A 175 -37.12 8.82 21.67
C ARG A 175 -38.01 9.36 20.54
N VAL A 176 -37.86 8.91 19.28
CA VAL A 176 -38.80 9.28 18.21
C VAL A 176 -40.17 8.64 18.42
N LEU A 177 -40.21 7.37 18.83
CA LEU A 177 -41.46 6.65 19.14
C LEU A 177 -42.17 7.22 20.38
N THR A 178 -41.45 7.58 21.44
CA THR A 178 -42.02 8.06 22.72
C THR A 178 -42.24 9.58 22.78
N ASP A 179 -41.23 10.38 22.47
CA ASP A 179 -41.25 11.83 22.74
C ASP A 179 -41.85 12.64 21.60
N LEU A 180 -41.76 12.12 20.37
CA LEU A 180 -42.32 12.73 19.16
C LEU A 180 -43.59 12.00 18.67
N GLY A 181 -43.81 10.77 19.12
CA GLY A 181 -45.01 9.98 18.79
C GLY A 181 -45.08 9.52 17.33
N LEU A 182 -43.98 9.56 16.59
CA LEU A 182 -43.95 9.24 15.16
C LEU A 182 -43.57 7.78 14.91
N PRO A 183 -44.11 7.13 13.85
CA PRO A 183 -43.62 5.83 13.43
C PRO A 183 -42.18 5.91 12.91
N VAL A 184 -41.44 4.82 13.05
CA VAL A 184 -40.06 4.67 12.60
C VAL A 184 -39.96 3.50 11.63
N VAL A 185 -39.33 3.73 10.48
CA VAL A 185 -39.02 2.69 9.49
C VAL A 185 -37.50 2.59 9.37
N GLU A 186 -36.92 1.45 9.73
CA GLU A 186 -35.48 1.22 9.59
C GLU A 186 -35.15 0.61 8.22
N VAL A 187 -34.19 1.19 7.51
CA VAL A 187 -33.79 0.74 6.16
C VAL A 187 -32.29 0.53 6.06
N GLY A 188 -31.86 -0.36 5.17
CA GLY A 188 -30.44 -0.62 4.91
C GLY A 188 -30.17 -2.04 4.45
N SER A 189 -28.89 -2.40 4.48
CA SER A 189 -28.38 -3.74 4.18
C SER A 189 -27.23 -4.08 5.13
N GLY A 190 -27.24 -5.27 5.72
CA GLY A 190 -26.23 -5.72 6.69
C GLY A 190 -26.83 -6.41 7.91
N ASP A 191 -25.96 -6.82 8.83
CA ASP A 191 -26.32 -7.48 10.09
C ASP A 191 -26.49 -6.44 11.21
N THR A 192 -27.50 -5.58 11.09
CA THR A 192 -27.98 -4.76 12.21
C THR A 192 -28.64 -5.66 13.25
N ALA A 193 -28.24 -5.58 14.51
CA ALA A 193 -28.98 -6.21 15.60
C ALA A 193 -30.40 -5.63 15.64
N ASP A 194 -31.42 -6.50 15.71
CA ASP A 194 -32.78 -6.04 16.00
C ASP A 194 -32.76 -5.38 17.39
N PRO A 195 -33.24 -4.13 17.54
CA PRO A 195 -33.21 -3.42 18.81
C PRO A 195 -34.10 -4.05 19.89
N GLY A 196 -34.89 -5.10 19.57
CA GLY A 196 -35.79 -5.76 20.50
C GLY A 196 -37.01 -4.91 20.88
N LEU A 197 -37.17 -3.75 20.22
CA LEU A 197 -38.25 -2.80 20.41
C LEU A 197 -39.55 -3.35 19.79
N MET A 198 -40.19 -4.24 20.53
CA MET A 198 -41.56 -4.72 20.27
C MET A 198 -42.56 -3.56 20.42
N HIS A 199 -42.65 -2.72 19.39
CA HIS A 199 -43.55 -1.58 19.33
C HIS A 199 -44.25 -1.50 17.98
N ASP A 200 -45.59 -1.49 17.99
CA ASP A 200 -46.52 -1.44 16.84
C ASP A 200 -46.33 -0.29 15.82
N ARG A 201 -45.35 0.60 16.03
CA ARG A 201 -45.02 1.72 15.14
C ARG A 201 -43.55 1.72 14.70
N TYR A 202 -42.82 0.64 14.97
CA TYR A 202 -41.46 0.40 14.47
C TYR A 202 -41.51 -0.69 13.39
N VAL A 203 -40.99 -0.40 12.19
CA VAL A 203 -40.97 -1.35 11.07
C VAL A 203 -39.54 -1.52 10.57
N ASN A 204 -38.99 -2.72 10.72
CA ASN A 204 -37.67 -3.06 10.21
C ASN A 204 -37.75 -3.58 8.76
N LEU A 205 -37.17 -2.84 7.81
CA LEU A 205 -37.04 -3.19 6.39
C LEU A 205 -35.59 -3.43 5.96
N VAL A 206 -34.64 -3.56 6.89
CA VAL A 206 -33.24 -3.89 6.61
C VAL A 206 -33.16 -5.26 5.92
N ASN A 207 -32.46 -5.32 4.78
CA ASN A 207 -32.41 -6.47 3.87
C ASN A 207 -33.77 -6.88 3.23
N ARG A 208 -34.83 -6.05 3.30
CA ARG A 208 -36.18 -6.37 2.78
C ARG A 208 -36.64 -5.55 1.57
N THR A 209 -35.80 -4.67 1.03
CA THR A 209 -36.15 -3.76 -0.08
C THR A 209 -35.08 -3.73 -1.17
N GLY A 210 -35.50 -3.56 -2.42
CA GLY A 210 -34.65 -3.15 -3.54
C GLY A 210 -34.16 -1.70 -3.40
N LEU A 211 -33.26 -1.26 -4.28
CA LEU A 211 -32.65 0.08 -4.18
C LEU A 211 -33.68 1.19 -4.41
N LEU A 212 -34.55 1.02 -5.39
CA LEU A 212 -35.61 2.00 -5.70
C LEU A 212 -36.85 1.85 -4.81
N GLU A 213 -37.08 0.68 -4.22
CA GLU A 213 -38.07 0.50 -3.15
C GLU A 213 -37.65 1.24 -1.89
N CYS A 214 -36.37 1.10 -1.47
CA CYS A 214 -35.78 1.87 -0.38
C CYS A 214 -35.86 3.39 -0.64
N ALA A 215 -35.59 3.82 -1.88
CA ALA A 215 -35.76 5.23 -2.28
C ALA A 215 -37.21 5.72 -2.20
N GLU A 216 -38.20 4.90 -2.57
CA GLU A 216 -39.63 5.21 -2.43
C GLU A 216 -40.08 5.25 -0.96
N VAL A 217 -39.58 4.34 -0.10
CA VAL A 217 -39.77 4.41 1.36
C VAL A 217 -39.22 5.72 1.93
N ILE A 218 -38.03 6.15 1.49
CA ILE A 218 -37.41 7.41 1.90
C ILE A 218 -38.19 8.63 1.37
N ARG A 219 -38.73 8.58 0.14
CA ARG A 219 -39.50 9.68 -0.47
C ARG A 219 -40.79 10.01 0.28
N ARG A 220 -41.43 9.00 0.89
CA ARG A 220 -42.67 9.15 1.69
C ARG A 220 -42.42 9.59 3.15
N ALA A 221 -41.17 9.53 3.62
CA ALA A 221 -40.82 9.87 5.00
C ALA A 221 -40.92 11.38 5.27
N ALA A 222 -41.34 11.75 6.49
CA ALA A 222 -41.30 13.14 6.96
C ALA A 222 -39.85 13.62 7.20
N LEU A 223 -38.96 12.69 7.53
CA LEU A 223 -37.53 12.93 7.79
C LEU A 223 -36.72 11.64 7.56
N PHE A 224 -35.56 11.76 6.93
CA PHE A 224 -34.50 10.75 6.93
C PHE A 224 -33.47 11.07 8.02
N VAL A 225 -32.99 10.04 8.74
CA VAL A 225 -31.91 10.15 9.73
C VAL A 225 -30.91 9.02 9.51
N GLY A 226 -29.61 9.34 9.38
CA GLY A 226 -28.60 8.31 9.22
C GLY A 226 -27.16 8.82 9.09
N VAL A 227 -26.25 7.89 8.80
CA VAL A 227 -24.83 8.17 8.50
C VAL A 227 -24.62 8.57 7.03
N ASP A 228 -23.38 8.95 6.68
CA ASP A 228 -22.98 9.22 5.29
C ASP A 228 -22.79 7.93 4.48
N SER A 229 -23.90 7.45 3.91
CA SER A 229 -24.00 6.21 3.15
C SER A 229 -25.03 6.34 2.01
N GLY A 230 -25.18 5.27 1.22
CA GLY A 230 -26.08 5.25 0.06
C GLY A 230 -27.52 5.74 0.32
N PRO A 231 -28.23 5.30 1.38
CA PRO A 231 -29.54 5.82 1.73
C PRO A 231 -29.59 7.34 2.00
N ALA A 232 -28.53 7.96 2.51
CA ALA A 232 -28.47 9.42 2.64
C ALA A 232 -28.38 10.14 1.28
N HIS A 233 -27.70 9.53 0.30
CA HIS A 233 -27.70 9.98 -1.10
C HIS A 233 -29.06 9.77 -1.77
N LEU A 234 -29.75 8.66 -1.51
CA LEU A 234 -31.13 8.45 -1.97
C LEU A 234 -32.07 9.53 -1.41
N ALA A 235 -31.96 9.86 -0.12
CA ALA A 235 -32.76 10.92 0.51
C ALA A 235 -32.58 12.30 -0.16
N ASN A 236 -31.35 12.67 -0.52
CA ASN A 236 -31.07 13.88 -1.30
C ASN A 236 -31.64 13.79 -2.73
N ALA A 237 -31.60 12.62 -3.37
CA ALA A 237 -32.07 12.40 -4.74
C ALA A 237 -33.60 12.31 -4.89
N VAL A 238 -34.33 12.10 -3.78
CA VAL A 238 -35.81 12.20 -3.72
C VAL A 238 -36.30 13.45 -2.98
N ASP A 239 -35.39 14.36 -2.61
CA ASP A 239 -35.65 15.65 -1.92
C ASP A 239 -36.36 15.53 -0.56
N THR A 240 -36.22 14.39 0.13
CA THR A 240 -36.67 14.21 1.53
C THR A 240 -35.83 15.10 2.46
N LYS A 241 -36.41 15.59 3.56
CA LYS A 241 -35.65 16.29 4.61
C LYS A 241 -34.69 15.34 5.33
N GLY A 242 -33.52 15.81 5.78
CA GLY A 242 -32.53 14.93 6.43
C GLY A 242 -31.79 15.46 7.66
N VAL A 243 -31.46 14.55 8.59
CA VAL A 243 -30.39 14.71 9.58
C VAL A 243 -29.30 13.68 9.26
N VAL A 244 -28.14 14.13 8.79
CA VAL A 244 -27.02 13.24 8.42
C VAL A 244 -25.88 13.42 9.43
N LEU A 245 -25.41 12.31 9.99
CA LEU A 245 -24.30 12.27 10.93
C LEU A 245 -22.97 12.17 10.17
N LEU A 246 -22.02 13.03 10.52
CA LEU A 246 -20.70 13.13 9.91
C LEU A 246 -19.60 13.20 10.97
N GLY A 247 -18.51 12.50 10.71
CA GLY A 247 -17.21 12.69 11.36
C GLY A 247 -16.12 12.92 10.32
N PRO A 248 -14.85 13.05 10.75
CA PRO A 248 -13.71 12.92 9.87
C PRO A 248 -13.73 11.56 9.16
N LEU A 249 -13.22 11.51 7.93
CA LEU A 249 -13.07 10.28 7.14
C LEU A 249 -11.62 10.20 6.66
N GLY A 250 -10.84 9.23 7.15
CA GLY A 250 -9.38 9.29 7.05
C GLY A 250 -8.82 10.65 7.48
N HIS A 251 -8.19 11.37 6.55
CA HIS A 251 -7.64 12.72 6.79
C HIS A 251 -8.64 13.88 6.56
N PHE A 252 -9.81 13.63 5.94
CA PHE A 252 -10.79 14.67 5.61
C PHE A 252 -11.54 15.16 6.86
N LYS A 253 -10.97 16.16 7.55
CA LYS A 253 -11.52 16.71 8.81
C LYS A 253 -12.89 17.37 8.67
N THR A 254 -13.27 17.85 7.48
CA THR A 254 -14.61 18.39 7.17
C THR A 254 -14.84 18.40 5.66
N TYR A 255 -15.71 17.52 5.18
CA TYR A 255 -16.14 17.39 3.77
C TYR A 255 -17.68 17.45 3.66
N ASN A 256 -18.25 17.79 2.50
CA ASN A 256 -19.68 17.61 2.23
C ASN A 256 -19.87 16.77 0.96
N PRO A 257 -20.38 15.53 1.04
CA PRO A 257 -20.46 14.64 -0.12
C PRO A 257 -21.58 15.01 -1.09
N PHE A 258 -22.51 15.88 -0.69
CA PHE A 258 -23.74 16.18 -1.43
C PHE A 258 -23.67 17.47 -2.26
N CYS A 259 -24.33 17.46 -3.42
CA CYS A 259 -24.83 18.65 -4.12
C CYS A 259 -26.35 18.79 -3.95
N GLY A 260 -26.96 19.83 -4.54
CA GLY A 260 -28.41 20.04 -4.47
C GLY A 260 -28.90 20.43 -3.07
N GLY A 261 -30.04 19.86 -2.65
CA GLY A 261 -30.71 20.19 -1.39
C GLY A 261 -29.86 19.93 -0.15
N TYR A 262 -29.04 18.88 -0.15
CA TYR A 262 -28.10 18.57 0.95
C TYR A 262 -26.74 19.29 0.80
N GLY A 263 -26.43 19.84 -0.37
CA GLY A 263 -25.19 20.58 -0.61
C GLY A 263 -25.06 21.89 0.18
N LYS A 264 -26.19 22.46 0.61
CA LYS A 264 -26.26 23.70 1.41
C LYS A 264 -27.05 23.43 2.70
N PRO A 265 -26.37 23.13 3.83
CA PRO A 265 -27.01 22.89 5.13
C PRO A 265 -27.96 24.03 5.52
N GLY A 266 -29.18 23.69 5.92
CA GLY A 266 -30.28 24.65 6.00
C GLY A 266 -31.63 24.00 6.30
N ARG A 267 -32.72 24.47 5.66
CA ARG A 267 -34.09 23.93 5.87
C ARG A 267 -34.32 22.53 5.29
N ARG A 268 -33.46 22.05 4.37
CA ARG A 268 -33.51 20.68 3.79
C ARG A 268 -32.71 19.66 4.59
N VAL A 269 -31.46 19.99 4.94
CA VAL A 269 -30.57 19.07 5.68
C VAL A 269 -29.92 19.74 6.89
N ARG A 270 -29.77 18.96 7.97
CA ARG A 270 -28.85 19.22 9.08
C ARG A 270 -27.69 18.22 9.00
N LEU A 271 -26.49 18.73 8.76
CA LEU A 271 -25.26 17.92 8.80
C LEU A 271 -24.64 18.04 10.20
N LEU A 272 -24.89 17.06 11.07
CA LEU A 272 -24.31 17.02 12.41
C LEU A 272 -22.87 16.53 12.34
N ARG A 273 -21.92 17.33 12.83
CA ARG A 273 -20.48 17.09 12.64
C ARG A 273 -19.74 17.03 13.96
N ASN A 274 -19.07 15.91 14.24
CA ASN A 274 -17.93 15.96 15.14
C ASN A 274 -16.73 16.49 14.34
N ARG A 275 -16.17 17.64 14.76
CA ARG A 275 -15.03 18.30 14.07
C ARG A 275 -13.67 17.87 14.62
N TYR A 276 -13.65 17.22 15.79
CA TYR A 276 -12.43 16.98 16.57
C TYR A 276 -12.25 15.51 17.00
N GLY A 277 -13.20 14.64 16.65
CA GLY A 277 -13.16 13.20 16.88
C GLY A 277 -14.10 12.46 15.92
N PRO A 278 -14.13 11.12 15.94
CA PRO A 278 -14.98 10.30 15.09
C PRO A 278 -16.49 10.51 15.34
N VAL A 279 -17.32 10.14 14.37
CA VAL A 279 -18.79 10.34 14.42
C VAL A 279 -19.44 9.60 15.60
N ARG A 280 -18.92 8.42 15.98
CA ARG A 280 -19.34 7.61 17.14
C ARG A 280 -19.42 8.39 18.46
N GLU A 281 -18.69 9.49 18.60
CA GLU A 281 -18.68 10.32 19.80
C GLU A 281 -19.82 11.35 19.86
N LEU A 282 -20.52 11.64 18.74
CA LEU A 282 -21.64 12.59 18.72
C LEU A 282 -22.67 12.28 19.84
N PRO A 283 -23.09 13.28 20.65
CA PRO A 283 -24.12 13.10 21.67
C PRO A 283 -25.45 12.69 21.05
N ARG A 284 -26.08 11.64 21.58
CA ARG A 284 -27.37 11.13 21.07
C ARG A 284 -28.52 12.08 21.35
N GLU A 285 -28.42 12.82 22.44
CA GLU A 285 -29.31 13.89 22.87
C GLU A 285 -29.33 15.04 21.84
N GLN A 286 -28.17 15.34 21.22
CA GLN A 286 -28.07 16.33 20.14
C GLN A 286 -28.77 15.86 18.86
N VAL A 287 -28.70 14.56 18.54
CA VAL A 287 -29.40 13.98 17.39
C VAL A 287 -30.92 14.07 17.59
N VAL A 288 -31.44 13.63 18.74
CA VAL A 288 -32.87 13.73 19.09
C VAL A 288 -33.38 15.18 19.04
N GLN A 289 -32.61 16.13 19.60
CA GLN A 289 -32.99 17.54 19.55
C GLN A 289 -33.01 18.10 18.11
N THR A 290 -32.05 17.70 17.27
CA THR A 290 -32.00 18.12 15.86
C THR A 290 -33.17 17.54 15.05
N ILE A 291 -33.58 16.30 15.34
CA ILE A 291 -34.80 15.69 14.76
C ILE A 291 -36.04 16.50 15.15
N ARG A 292 -36.18 16.84 16.44
CA ARG A 292 -37.29 17.67 16.96
C ARG A 292 -37.37 19.02 16.25
N GLU A 293 -36.25 19.70 16.02
CA GLU A 293 -36.18 20.98 15.29
C GLU A 293 -36.47 20.88 13.78
N MET A 294 -36.21 19.72 13.16
CA MET A 294 -36.47 19.49 11.73
C MET A 294 -37.94 19.16 11.43
N ILE A 295 -38.61 18.57 12.41
CA ILE A 295 -40.01 18.13 12.35
C ILE A 295 -40.95 19.22 12.84
N THR A 296 -40.65 19.88 13.96
CA THR A 296 -41.43 20.98 14.53
C THR A 296 -40.92 22.32 14.00
N PRO A 297 -41.59 22.97 13.03
CA PRO A 297 -41.15 24.27 12.54
C PRO A 297 -41.28 25.34 13.63
N ALA A 298 -40.24 26.17 13.78
CA ALA A 298 -40.34 27.39 14.56
C ALA A 298 -41.44 28.30 13.99
N SER A 299 -42.18 28.97 14.87
CA SER A 299 -43.19 29.97 14.47
C SER A 299 -42.52 31.08 13.64
N PRO A 300 -43.21 31.65 12.62
CA PRO A 300 -42.63 32.68 11.78
C PRO A 300 -42.33 33.93 12.61
N GLU A 301 -41.06 34.35 12.64
CA GLU A 301 -40.67 35.63 13.22
C GLU A 301 -41.32 36.78 12.45
N VAL A 302 -41.93 37.72 13.17
CA VAL A 302 -42.66 38.85 12.59
C VAL A 302 -41.68 39.93 12.17
N GLU A 303 -41.65 40.27 10.87
CA GLU A 303 -41.02 41.50 10.38
C GLU A 303 -41.80 42.73 10.90
N GLY A 304 -41.45 43.22 12.08
CA GLY A 304 -42.13 44.35 12.74
C GLY A 304 -41.23 45.05 13.76
N GLY A 305 -40.59 46.15 13.36
CA GLY A 305 -39.54 46.79 14.16
C GLY A 305 -40.02 47.50 15.44
N GLY A 306 -39.22 47.44 16.52
CA GLY A 306 -39.59 48.06 17.80
C GLY A 306 -38.48 48.12 18.87
N ARG A 307 -37.60 49.12 18.77
CA ARG A 307 -36.90 49.84 19.89
C ARG A 307 -36.35 49.03 21.10
N ARG A 308 -35.01 49.02 21.20
CA ARG A 308 -34.18 49.28 22.42
C ARG A 308 -34.78 48.98 23.81
N LEU A 309 -34.03 48.26 24.65
CA LEU A 309 -33.73 48.70 26.04
C LEU A 309 -32.55 47.94 26.67
N TRP A 310 -31.39 48.60 26.78
CA TRP A 310 -30.31 48.28 27.73
C TRP A 310 -29.57 49.58 28.08
N GLY A 311 -29.50 49.93 29.37
CA GLY A 311 -28.70 51.05 29.90
C GLY A 311 -27.27 50.60 30.23
N THR A 312 -26.22 51.39 29.94
CA THR A 312 -25.56 52.36 30.87
C THR A 312 -24.93 51.70 32.11
N ALA A 313 -23.65 51.91 32.46
CA ALA A 313 -22.66 52.95 32.10
C ALA A 313 -21.29 52.31 31.68
N LYS A 314 -20.28 52.92 31.04
CA LYS A 314 -19.49 54.16 31.31
C LYS A 314 -18.87 54.17 32.72
N THR A 315 -17.60 54.50 32.98
CA THR A 315 -16.56 55.39 32.35
C THR A 315 -15.15 54.75 32.42
N ALA A 316 -14.00 55.28 31.95
CA ALA A 316 -13.54 56.56 31.33
C ALA A 316 -12.34 56.27 30.35
N SER A 317 -12.08 57.02 29.26
CA SER A 317 -11.22 58.24 29.13
C SER A 317 -9.70 57.99 29.32
N ALA A 318 -8.69 58.55 28.61
CA ALA A 318 -8.50 59.55 27.53
C ALA A 318 -7.00 59.46 27.02
N ALA A 319 -6.42 60.20 26.06
CA ALA A 319 -6.79 60.98 24.84
C ALA A 319 -5.48 61.46 24.12
N PHE A 320 -5.56 62.18 22.98
CA PHE A 320 -4.42 62.68 22.13
C PHE A 320 -3.57 61.54 21.47
N GLY A 321 -2.77 61.67 20.39
CA GLY A 321 -2.41 62.71 19.39
C GLY A 321 -1.04 62.32 18.74
N VAL A 322 -0.60 62.65 17.51
CA VAL A 322 -1.09 63.39 16.32
C VAL A 322 -0.44 62.75 15.03
N ARG A 323 -0.54 63.34 13.82
CA ARG A 323 0.04 62.91 12.50
C ARG A 323 1.23 63.83 12.08
N PRO A 324 1.92 63.74 10.88
CA PRO A 324 1.78 62.83 9.71
C PRO A 324 3.09 62.27 9.05
N GLY A 325 2.92 61.44 8.01
CA GLY A 325 3.92 60.56 7.34
C GLY A 325 5.04 61.13 6.45
N ARG A 326 5.83 60.21 5.86
CA ARG A 326 6.66 60.41 4.64
C ARG A 326 7.08 59.08 3.95
N GLU A 327 6.84 59.02 2.64
CA GLU A 327 7.52 58.34 1.49
C GLU A 327 8.32 57.00 1.57
N PRO A 328 8.47 56.28 0.43
CA PRO A 328 8.90 54.88 0.37
C PRO A 328 10.41 54.66 0.12
N ALA A 329 10.94 53.47 0.46
CA ALA A 329 12.30 53.06 0.13
C ALA A 329 12.46 51.53 -0.05
N GLY A 330 13.01 51.13 -1.21
CA GLY A 330 13.76 49.88 -1.40
C GLY A 330 12.98 48.58 -1.63
N PRO A 331 13.38 47.72 -2.61
CA PRO A 331 12.96 46.33 -2.64
C PRO A 331 13.71 45.55 -1.55
N ALA A 332 13.01 45.15 -0.49
CA ALA A 332 13.57 44.25 0.51
C ALA A 332 13.90 42.88 -0.13
N SER A 333 15.08 42.35 0.19
CA SER A 333 15.59 41.09 -0.35
C SER A 333 14.64 39.92 -0.13
N SER A 334 14.56 39.03 -1.12
CA SER A 334 13.81 37.77 -1.06
C SER A 334 14.05 37.03 0.28
N PRO A 335 13.00 36.60 1.00
CA PRO A 335 13.16 35.61 2.05
C PRO A 335 13.84 34.37 1.45
N GLY A 336 14.92 33.91 2.06
CA GLY A 336 15.61 32.70 1.63
C GLY A 336 14.67 31.50 1.67
N LYS A 337 14.87 30.54 0.75
CA LYS A 337 14.13 29.27 0.77
C LYS A 337 14.26 28.62 2.14
N THR A 338 13.14 28.46 2.85
CA THR A 338 13.10 27.67 4.09
C THR A 338 13.16 26.20 3.70
N GLU A 339 14.29 25.54 3.94
CA GLU A 339 14.41 24.10 3.66
C GLU A 339 13.44 23.29 4.55
N ALA A 340 12.78 22.29 3.96
CA ALA A 340 11.85 21.44 4.68
C ALA A 340 12.61 20.52 5.66
N PRO A 341 12.08 20.26 6.88
CA PRO A 341 12.78 19.47 7.89
C PRO A 341 13.04 18.04 7.38
N HIS A 342 14.32 17.75 7.20
CA HIS A 342 14.81 16.62 6.42
C HIS A 342 14.41 15.25 6.97
N LEU A 343 13.90 14.40 6.08
CA LEU A 343 13.74 12.97 6.30
C LEU A 343 15.12 12.28 6.31
N ARG A 344 15.44 11.59 7.42
CA ARG A 344 16.73 10.91 7.66
C ARG A 344 16.56 9.39 7.61
N VAL A 345 17.39 8.73 6.82
CA VAL A 345 17.43 7.26 6.71
C VAL A 345 18.69 6.73 7.40
N LEU A 346 18.54 5.80 8.34
CA LEU A 346 19.64 5.25 9.14
C LEU A 346 19.80 3.76 8.85
N ALA A 347 20.99 3.34 8.42
CA ALA A 347 21.27 1.91 8.22
C ALA A 347 21.81 1.28 9.51
N PHE A 348 21.31 0.11 9.90
CA PHE A 348 21.90 -0.65 11.00
C PHE A 348 23.28 -1.16 10.60
N TYR A 349 24.33 -0.85 11.38
CA TYR A 349 25.70 -1.30 11.14
C TYR A 349 26.06 -2.43 12.11
N LEU A 350 26.49 -3.57 11.57
CA LEU A 350 26.84 -4.77 12.32
C LEU A 350 28.37 -4.91 12.40
N PRO A 351 28.97 -4.80 13.60
CA PRO A 351 30.41 -4.63 13.73
C PRO A 351 31.22 -5.93 13.80
N GLN A 352 30.60 -7.11 13.69
CA GLN A 352 31.34 -8.38 13.61
C GLN A 352 32.10 -8.54 12.28
N PHE A 353 31.68 -7.84 11.22
CA PHE A 353 32.41 -7.83 9.95
C PHE A 353 33.51 -6.78 10.01
N HIS A 354 34.75 -7.25 10.01
CA HIS A 354 36.00 -6.47 9.95
C HIS A 354 37.01 -7.23 9.06
N PRO A 355 38.12 -6.59 8.63
CA PRO A 355 39.17 -7.27 7.87
C PRO A 355 39.67 -8.54 8.54
N LEU A 356 39.87 -9.60 7.76
CA LEU A 356 40.51 -10.83 8.23
C LEU A 356 41.91 -10.50 8.78
N PRO A 357 42.25 -10.89 10.02
CA PRO A 357 43.50 -10.49 10.64
C PRO A 357 44.69 -11.18 9.97
N GLU A 358 45.76 -10.41 9.71
CA GLU A 358 47.10 -11.00 9.57
C GLU A 358 47.42 -11.85 10.82
N ALA A 359 48.07 -13.00 10.60
CA ALA A 359 47.97 -14.12 11.54
C ALA A 359 48.49 -13.82 12.96
N GLY A 360 47.61 -13.94 13.98
CA GLY A 360 48.00 -13.99 15.40
C GLY A 360 47.19 -13.13 16.39
N GLY A 361 46.16 -12.39 15.95
CA GLY A 361 45.63 -11.24 16.69
C GLY A 361 44.34 -11.35 17.53
N GLN A 362 43.72 -12.53 17.78
CA GLN A 362 42.38 -12.58 18.42
C GLN A 362 42.15 -13.70 19.46
N GLU A 363 41.21 -13.46 20.39
CA GLU A 363 40.55 -14.50 21.20
C GLU A 363 39.85 -15.52 20.26
N PRO A 364 39.74 -16.82 20.61
CA PRO A 364 39.21 -17.85 19.71
C PRO A 364 37.72 -17.64 19.40
N GLY A 365 37.44 -17.08 18.21
CA GLY A 365 36.11 -16.84 17.68
C GLY A 365 35.93 -17.43 16.27
N VAL A 366 34.68 -17.57 15.85
CA VAL A 366 34.33 -17.99 14.48
C VAL A 366 34.46 -16.77 13.55
N ASP A 367 35.27 -16.89 12.50
CA ASP A 367 35.31 -15.92 11.41
C ASP A 367 33.91 -15.81 10.76
N PRO A 368 33.26 -14.63 10.77
CA PRO A 368 31.93 -14.46 10.19
C PRO A 368 31.96 -14.46 8.66
N TRP A 369 33.10 -14.16 8.01
CA TRP A 369 33.22 -14.27 6.56
C TRP A 369 33.23 -15.72 6.10
N ARG A 370 33.97 -16.60 6.80
CA ARG A 370 33.96 -18.05 6.56
C ARG A 370 32.54 -18.62 6.47
N ALA A 371 31.63 -18.24 7.37
CA ALA A 371 30.25 -18.72 7.35
C ALA A 371 29.49 -18.32 6.07
N VAL A 372 29.76 -17.13 5.53
CA VAL A 372 29.20 -16.62 4.26
C VAL A 372 29.83 -17.29 3.05
N LEU A 373 31.14 -17.55 3.08
CA LEU A 373 31.90 -18.20 2.00
C LEU A 373 31.63 -19.72 1.91
N GLU A 374 31.38 -20.40 3.03
CA GLU A 374 31.03 -21.83 3.09
C GLU A 374 29.52 -22.09 2.85
N ALA A 375 28.70 -21.05 2.65
CA ALA A 375 27.27 -21.17 2.42
C ALA A 375 26.95 -21.77 1.03
N GLY A 376 26.59 -23.05 0.99
CA GLY A 376 26.21 -23.72 -0.26
C GLY A 376 24.75 -23.43 -0.71
N PRO A 377 24.45 -23.54 -2.02
CA PRO A 377 23.08 -23.52 -2.51
C PRO A 377 22.28 -24.71 -1.95
N LEU A 378 20.98 -24.51 -1.75
CA LEU A 378 20.07 -25.52 -1.21
C LEU A 378 19.18 -26.14 -2.31
N PHE A 379 19.00 -25.44 -3.42
CA PHE A 379 18.14 -25.79 -4.55
C PHE A 379 18.63 -25.06 -5.82
N ASP A 380 18.14 -25.48 -6.99
CA ASP A 380 18.53 -24.87 -8.27
C ASP A 380 18.12 -23.39 -8.35
N GLY A 381 19.11 -22.51 -8.57
CA GLY A 381 18.92 -21.05 -8.59
C GLY A 381 19.05 -20.35 -7.24
N HIS A 382 19.29 -21.09 -6.13
CA HIS A 382 19.52 -20.48 -4.81
C HIS A 382 20.73 -19.53 -4.83
N ALA A 383 20.62 -18.39 -4.14
CA ALA A 383 21.58 -17.30 -4.22
C ALA A 383 22.73 -17.42 -3.19
N GLN A 384 23.35 -18.60 -3.08
CA GLN A 384 24.43 -18.87 -2.11
C GLN A 384 25.64 -19.56 -2.78
N PRO A 385 26.89 -19.21 -2.42
CA PRO A 385 27.27 -18.21 -1.42
C PRO A 385 27.04 -16.76 -1.89
N ARG A 386 26.64 -15.88 -0.98
CA ARG A 386 26.51 -14.43 -1.23
C ARG A 386 27.87 -13.72 -1.14
N LEU A 387 28.62 -13.73 -2.24
CA LEU A 387 29.98 -13.18 -2.29
C LEU A 387 30.02 -11.63 -2.33
N PRO A 388 30.84 -10.97 -1.49
CA PRO A 388 31.06 -9.52 -1.55
C PRO A 388 31.66 -9.01 -2.86
N GLY A 389 31.23 -7.81 -3.26
CA GLY A 389 31.71 -7.09 -4.44
C GLY A 389 32.93 -6.21 -4.15
N GLU A 390 32.84 -4.92 -4.49
CA GLU A 390 33.96 -3.95 -4.48
C GLU A 390 34.64 -3.66 -3.13
N LEU A 391 34.07 -4.15 -2.02
CA LEU A 391 34.67 -4.07 -0.67
C LEU A 391 35.39 -5.37 -0.26
N GLY A 392 35.23 -6.46 -1.02
CA GLY A 392 35.71 -7.80 -0.67
C GLY A 392 35.22 -8.29 0.69
N CYS A 393 35.92 -9.26 1.29
CA CYS A 393 35.78 -9.59 2.72
C CYS A 393 36.52 -8.56 3.60
N TYR A 394 36.35 -7.27 3.27
CA TYR A 394 37.03 -6.10 3.83
C TYR A 394 38.57 -6.22 3.76
N GLU A 395 39.11 -6.16 2.53
CA GLU A 395 40.55 -6.24 2.31
C GLU A 395 41.28 -4.94 2.72
N GLY A 396 42.37 -5.09 3.50
CA GLY A 396 43.23 -3.98 3.92
C GLY A 396 42.78 -3.27 5.22
N PRO A 397 43.25 -2.02 5.46
CA PRO A 397 42.98 -1.31 6.71
C PRO A 397 41.50 -0.96 6.89
N LEU A 398 40.94 -1.31 8.06
CA LEU A 398 39.54 -1.04 8.44
C LEU A 398 39.13 0.44 8.27
N ALA A 399 40.07 1.39 8.42
CA ALA A 399 39.81 2.80 8.16
C ALA A 399 39.44 3.08 6.68
N ALA A 400 40.16 2.50 5.72
CA ALA A 400 39.88 2.67 4.28
C ALA A 400 38.60 1.92 3.86
N VAL A 401 38.22 0.87 4.58
CA VAL A 401 36.92 0.19 4.40
C VAL A 401 35.79 1.09 4.90
N LEU A 402 35.90 1.63 6.12
CA LEU A 402 34.91 2.56 6.68
C LEU A 402 34.78 3.86 5.88
N GLU A 403 35.88 4.37 5.31
CA GLU A 403 35.88 5.51 4.40
C GLU A 403 35.00 5.25 3.16
N LYS A 404 35.26 4.15 2.44
CA LYS A 404 34.42 3.71 1.30
C LYS A 404 32.97 3.46 1.71
N GLN A 405 32.73 2.85 2.87
CA GLN A 405 31.37 2.61 3.37
C GLN A 405 30.63 3.93 3.63
N VAL A 406 31.32 4.94 4.19
CA VAL A 406 30.77 6.28 4.42
C VAL A 406 30.50 7.00 3.11
N GLU A 407 31.41 6.96 2.14
CA GLU A 407 31.19 7.50 0.79
C GLU A 407 29.97 6.86 0.12
N LEU A 408 29.89 5.53 0.11
CA LEU A 408 28.76 4.79 -0.46
C LEU A 408 27.44 5.12 0.26
N ALA A 409 27.44 5.22 1.58
CA ALA A 409 26.27 5.58 2.37
C ALA A 409 25.75 6.99 2.00
N GLN A 410 26.64 7.99 1.99
CA GLN A 410 26.30 9.38 1.66
C GLN A 410 25.82 9.52 0.20
N GLN A 411 26.50 8.89 -0.76
CA GLN A 411 26.12 8.89 -2.17
C GLN A 411 24.74 8.27 -2.43
N HIS A 412 24.27 7.40 -1.53
CA HIS A 412 23.03 6.62 -1.71
C HIS A 412 21.93 6.95 -0.70
N GLY A 413 21.98 8.14 -0.09
CA GLY A 413 20.89 8.69 0.72
C GLY A 413 20.83 8.20 2.17
N ILE A 414 21.74 7.32 2.58
CA ILE A 414 21.89 6.93 3.99
C ILE A 414 22.46 8.14 4.75
N SER A 415 21.66 8.62 5.68
CA SER A 415 21.87 9.84 6.47
C SER A 415 22.65 9.59 7.77
N GLY A 416 22.95 8.33 8.08
CA GLY A 416 23.74 7.93 9.24
C GLY A 416 23.74 6.41 9.49
N PHE A 417 24.61 5.97 10.40
CA PHE A 417 24.68 4.57 10.83
C PHE A 417 24.14 4.39 12.26
N CYS A 418 23.34 3.35 12.49
CA CYS A 418 22.96 2.89 13.81
C CYS A 418 23.79 1.65 14.16
N PHE A 419 24.91 1.86 14.87
CA PHE A 419 25.81 0.76 15.23
C PHE A 419 25.20 -0.15 16.30
N TYR A 420 25.28 -1.47 16.08
CA TYR A 420 25.04 -2.43 17.16
C TYR A 420 26.12 -2.29 18.24
N TYR A 421 25.68 -2.02 19.48
CA TYR A 421 26.55 -1.76 20.63
C TYR A 421 26.36 -2.86 21.67
N TYR A 422 27.16 -3.91 21.54
CA TYR A 422 27.17 -5.03 22.47
C TYR A 422 27.97 -4.68 23.73
N TYR A 423 27.40 -4.90 24.90
CA TYR A 423 28.05 -4.68 26.19
C TYR A 423 27.96 -5.97 27.02
N ARG A 424 29.07 -6.41 27.62
CA ARG A 424 29.08 -7.64 28.46
C ARG A 424 30.27 -7.71 29.42
N ARG A 425 29.97 -7.90 30.70
CA ARG A 425 30.87 -7.92 31.86
C ARG A 425 31.65 -6.61 31.98
N GLY A 426 30.92 -5.51 32.10
CA GLY A 426 31.48 -4.17 32.37
C GLY A 426 32.32 -3.56 31.24
N ARG A 427 32.35 -4.17 30.05
CA ARG A 427 33.08 -3.65 28.88
C ARG A 427 32.29 -3.82 27.57
N PRO A 428 32.39 -2.84 26.64
CA PRO A 428 31.89 -2.99 25.26
C PRO A 428 32.56 -4.15 24.50
N ARG A 429 31.91 -4.63 23.45
CA ARG A 429 32.35 -5.75 22.59
C ARG A 429 32.15 -5.40 21.12
N LEU A 430 33.01 -5.95 20.26
CA LEU A 430 33.03 -5.68 18.80
C LEU A 430 33.09 -4.16 18.50
N VAL A 431 33.88 -3.39 19.27
CA VAL A 431 33.91 -1.93 19.13
C VAL A 431 34.88 -1.40 18.07
N GLN A 432 35.77 -2.22 17.51
CA GLN A 432 36.84 -1.78 16.61
C GLN A 432 36.36 -0.95 15.39
N PRO A 433 35.22 -1.23 14.73
CA PRO A 433 34.68 -0.36 13.69
C PRO A 433 34.20 0.99 14.23
N LEU A 434 33.49 1.01 15.37
CA LEU A 434 33.00 2.23 16.00
C LEU A 434 34.16 3.10 16.53
N GLU A 435 35.15 2.51 17.19
CA GLU A 435 36.36 3.21 17.66
C GLU A 435 37.16 3.81 16.51
N THR A 436 37.28 3.10 15.39
CA THR A 436 37.92 3.63 14.17
C THR A 436 37.08 4.77 13.59
N PHE A 437 35.77 4.60 13.46
CA PHE A 437 34.84 5.63 12.96
C PHE A 437 34.85 6.91 13.81
N LEU A 438 35.05 6.78 15.12
CA LEU A 438 35.24 7.89 16.05
C LEU A 438 36.60 8.56 15.86
N ARG A 439 37.69 7.77 15.84
CA ARG A 439 39.08 8.23 15.75
C ARG A 439 39.39 8.95 14.44
N GLU A 440 39.02 8.39 13.30
CA GLU A 440 39.24 9.00 11.98
C GLU A 440 38.24 10.12 11.66
N LYS A 441 37.26 10.35 12.54
CA LYS A 441 36.26 11.43 12.45
C LYS A 441 35.45 11.48 11.15
N PHE A 442 35.11 10.32 10.57
CA PHE A 442 34.33 10.28 9.33
C PHE A 442 33.04 11.13 9.39
N PRO A 443 32.72 11.90 8.34
CA PRO A 443 31.70 12.96 8.36
C PRO A 443 30.26 12.44 8.19
N LEU A 444 29.92 11.32 8.84
CA LEU A 444 28.59 10.70 8.81
C LEU A 444 27.97 10.73 10.22
N PRO A 445 26.70 11.16 10.38
CA PRO A 445 26.00 11.06 11.66
C PRO A 445 25.81 9.62 12.13
N PHE A 446 25.71 9.40 13.44
CA PHE A 446 25.53 8.04 13.99
C PHE A 446 24.70 8.00 15.28
N CYS A 447 24.13 6.83 15.57
CA CYS A 447 23.53 6.48 16.86
C CYS A 447 23.84 5.02 17.19
N LEU A 448 23.31 4.52 18.31
CA LEU A 448 23.56 3.17 18.81
C LEU A 448 22.24 2.41 18.99
N VAL A 449 22.27 1.10 18.73
CA VAL A 449 21.31 0.14 19.26
C VAL A 449 22.02 -0.79 20.24
N TRP A 450 21.60 -0.76 21.50
CA TRP A 450 22.05 -1.74 22.50
C TRP A 450 21.29 -3.05 22.32
N ALA A 451 22.03 -4.16 22.34
CA ALA A 451 21.49 -5.50 22.21
C ALA A 451 22.26 -6.46 23.14
N ASP A 452 21.54 -7.40 23.78
CA ASP A 452 22.11 -8.40 24.66
C ASP A 452 22.84 -9.50 23.86
N PRO A 453 24.18 -9.60 23.94
CA PRO A 453 24.95 -10.61 23.21
C PRO A 453 24.63 -12.06 23.62
N ASN A 454 24.03 -12.29 24.80
CA ASN A 454 23.63 -13.64 25.23
C ASN A 454 22.37 -14.13 24.48
N ARG A 455 21.56 -13.21 23.94
CA ARG A 455 20.38 -13.52 23.12
C ARG A 455 20.60 -13.35 21.62
N THR A 456 21.36 -12.33 21.18
CA THR A 456 21.77 -12.26 19.76
C THR A 456 22.78 -13.34 19.39
N GLY A 457 23.41 -14.01 20.38
CA GLY A 457 24.25 -15.20 20.21
C GLY A 457 23.59 -16.39 19.48
N GLY A 458 22.26 -16.39 19.31
CA GLY A 458 21.58 -17.33 18.40
C GLY A 458 21.91 -17.13 16.91
N ARG A 459 22.55 -16.01 16.54
CA ARG A 459 22.92 -15.66 15.16
C ARG A 459 24.38 -15.97 14.79
N PHE A 460 25.06 -16.91 15.46
CA PHE A 460 26.37 -17.39 14.99
C PHE A 460 26.46 -18.91 15.05
N ARG A 461 26.98 -19.50 13.98
CA ARG A 461 27.15 -20.95 13.84
C ARG A 461 28.30 -21.46 14.73
N GLY A 462 28.01 -21.64 16.01
CA GLY A 462 28.97 -22.14 17.02
C GLY A 462 28.83 -21.49 18.40
N SER A 463 28.22 -20.31 18.53
CA SER A 463 27.98 -19.66 19.82
C SER A 463 26.69 -20.13 20.49
N GLY A 464 26.53 -21.45 20.62
CA GLY A 464 25.52 -22.00 21.53
C GLY A 464 25.76 -21.47 22.95
N PRO A 465 24.72 -21.20 23.76
CA PRO A 465 24.89 -20.67 25.10
C PRO A 465 25.70 -21.64 25.96
N SER A 466 26.89 -21.21 26.39
CA SER A 466 27.75 -21.97 27.30
C SER A 466 26.96 -22.39 28.53
N VAL A 467 26.75 -23.70 28.71
CA VAL A 467 25.93 -24.28 29.77
C VAL A 467 26.63 -24.12 31.13
N GLY A 468 26.51 -22.92 31.69
CA GLY A 468 27.19 -22.48 32.91
C GLY A 468 27.01 -21.00 33.25
N ASP A 469 26.88 -20.11 32.25
CA ASP A 469 26.73 -18.64 32.44
C ASP A 469 25.31 -18.24 32.92
N ARG A 470 24.82 -18.85 34.02
CA ARG A 470 23.52 -18.54 34.67
C ARG A 470 23.62 -17.69 35.95
N GLN A 471 24.76 -17.06 36.19
CA GLN A 471 24.86 -15.98 37.16
C GLN A 471 24.65 -14.64 36.45
N ALA A 472 23.58 -13.96 36.81
CA ALA A 472 23.41 -12.55 36.48
C ALA A 472 24.33 -11.76 37.41
N ASP A 473 25.51 -11.40 36.90
CA ASP A 473 26.31 -10.31 37.49
C ASP A 473 25.45 -9.03 37.43
N ASP A 474 25.32 -8.30 38.53
CA ASP A 474 24.67 -6.98 38.55
C ASP A 474 25.49 -5.99 37.70
N GLU A 475 25.22 -5.92 36.39
CA GLU A 475 25.88 -4.97 35.50
C GLU A 475 25.50 -3.54 35.90
N ASP A 476 26.46 -2.83 36.51
CA ASP A 476 26.26 -1.45 36.93
C ASP A 476 25.90 -0.55 35.74
N GLN A 477 24.66 -0.10 35.75
CA GLN A 477 24.06 0.74 34.72
C GLN A 477 24.66 2.15 34.70
N ALA A 478 25.26 2.61 35.80
CA ALA A 478 26.03 3.85 35.83
C ALA A 478 27.38 3.69 35.09
N THR A 479 28.07 2.56 35.24
CA THR A 479 29.27 2.23 34.46
C THR A 479 28.95 2.02 32.97
N PHE A 480 27.83 1.37 32.63
CA PHE A 480 27.36 1.31 31.24
C PHE A 480 27.13 2.71 30.66
N PHE A 481 26.36 3.56 31.36
CA PHE A 481 26.11 4.95 30.93
C PHE A 481 27.40 5.76 30.73
N ARG A 482 28.42 5.58 31.60
CA ARG A 482 29.75 6.22 31.43
C ARG A 482 30.44 5.84 30.12
N THR A 483 30.19 4.66 29.55
CA THR A 483 30.72 4.30 28.22
C THR A 483 29.99 5.00 27.07
N LEU A 484 28.72 5.38 27.25
CA LEU A 484 27.93 6.12 26.27
C LEU A 484 28.25 7.62 26.28
N LEU A 485 28.70 8.16 27.41
CA LEU A 485 28.88 9.60 27.61
C LEU A 485 29.87 10.27 26.62
N PRO A 486 31.04 9.69 26.26
CA PRO A 486 31.89 10.23 25.20
C PRO A 486 31.20 10.24 23.84
N LEU A 487 30.38 9.21 23.56
CA LEU A 487 29.66 9.05 22.31
C LEU A 487 28.56 10.10 22.18
N PHE A 488 27.75 10.29 23.23
CA PHE A 488 26.73 11.34 23.32
C PHE A 488 27.29 12.78 23.21
N ARG A 489 28.57 12.96 23.52
CA ARG A 489 29.31 14.24 23.41
C ARG A 489 29.96 14.46 22.04
N ASP A 490 29.96 13.48 21.13
CA ASP A 490 30.35 13.71 19.73
C ASP A 490 29.28 14.56 19.01
N ASP A 491 29.71 15.53 18.20
CA ASP A 491 28.80 16.43 17.48
C ASP A 491 28.03 15.70 16.37
N ARG A 492 28.58 14.60 15.83
CA ARG A 492 27.91 13.71 14.85
C ARG A 492 26.88 12.79 15.50
N TYR A 493 26.85 12.69 16.83
CA TYR A 493 25.89 11.82 17.52
C TYR A 493 24.47 12.35 17.35
N LEU A 494 23.60 11.53 16.74
CA LEU A 494 22.25 11.89 16.39
C LEU A 494 21.43 12.23 17.65
N LYS A 495 20.81 13.40 17.61
CA LYS A 495 19.97 13.93 18.68
C LYS A 495 18.54 14.12 18.16
N VAL A 496 17.57 13.94 19.06
CA VAL A 496 16.14 14.13 18.84
C VAL A 496 15.60 15.05 19.92
N ASN A 497 15.04 16.20 19.53
CA ASN A 497 14.65 17.29 20.42
C ASN A 497 15.81 17.75 21.33
N GLY A 498 17.05 17.64 20.84
CA GLY A 498 18.29 17.94 21.57
C GLY A 498 18.72 16.93 22.64
N LYS A 499 18.12 15.73 22.67
CA LYS A 499 18.54 14.58 23.50
C LYS A 499 19.28 13.55 22.63
N PRO A 500 20.37 12.89 23.07
CA PRO A 500 20.97 11.78 22.32
C PRO A 500 19.99 10.63 22.09
N LEU A 501 20.00 10.07 20.88
CA LEU A 501 19.15 8.95 20.46
C LEU A 501 19.79 7.60 20.84
N LEU A 502 19.13 6.80 21.68
CA LEU A 502 19.56 5.44 22.02
C LEU A 502 18.44 4.43 21.75
N LEU A 503 18.71 3.46 20.88
CA LEU A 503 17.85 2.30 20.66
C LEU A 503 18.22 1.17 21.63
N VAL A 504 17.24 0.39 22.06
CA VAL A 504 17.38 -0.77 22.94
C VAL A 504 16.56 -1.91 22.33
N GLU A 505 17.22 -2.94 21.79
CA GLU A 505 16.57 -3.97 20.97
C GLU A 505 15.59 -4.84 21.78
N GLN A 506 15.98 -5.22 23.00
CA GLN A 506 15.17 -6.00 23.95
C GLN A 506 15.32 -5.42 25.37
N PRO A 507 14.59 -4.36 25.74
CA PRO A 507 14.67 -3.82 27.11
C PRO A 507 14.25 -4.85 28.18
N GLU A 508 13.50 -5.90 27.82
CA GLU A 508 13.14 -6.99 28.72
C GLU A 508 14.29 -7.96 29.07
N SER A 509 15.52 -7.75 28.55
CA SER A 509 16.71 -8.49 29.02
C SER A 509 17.42 -7.82 30.21
N LEU A 510 17.10 -6.56 30.53
CA LEU A 510 17.68 -5.83 31.66
C LEU A 510 17.08 -6.33 33.00
N PRO A 511 17.91 -6.73 33.99
CA PRO A 511 17.41 -7.29 35.26
C PRO A 511 16.47 -6.34 36.05
N ASP A 512 16.75 -5.04 36.00
CA ASP A 512 15.91 -3.98 36.56
C ASP A 512 15.83 -2.83 35.54
N LEU A 513 14.89 -2.98 34.59
CA LEU A 513 14.69 -2.05 33.49
C LEU A 513 14.36 -0.62 33.97
N GLN A 514 13.51 -0.47 34.99
CA GLN A 514 13.10 0.84 35.47
C GLN A 514 14.30 1.58 36.07
N ARG A 515 15.06 0.92 36.96
CA ARG A 515 16.26 1.50 37.57
C ARG A 515 17.34 1.79 36.53
N ALA A 516 17.49 0.98 35.49
CA ALA A 516 18.41 1.26 34.38
C ALA A 516 18.03 2.59 33.68
N VAL A 517 16.76 2.73 33.27
CA VAL A 517 16.25 3.95 32.61
C VAL A 517 16.36 5.19 33.50
N GLU A 518 16.03 5.07 34.78
CA GLU A 518 16.19 6.14 35.78
C GLU A 518 17.66 6.56 35.93
N GLN A 519 18.59 5.59 36.10
CA GLN A 519 20.02 5.88 36.25
C GLN A 519 20.63 6.50 34.99
N TRP A 520 20.27 6.03 33.79
CA TRP A 520 20.78 6.61 32.54
C TRP A 520 20.26 8.05 32.34
N ARG A 521 18.98 8.32 32.64
CA ARG A 521 18.40 9.67 32.53
C ARG A 521 18.95 10.63 33.59
N HIS A 522 19.13 10.17 34.82
CA HIS A 522 19.74 10.97 35.89
C HIS A 522 21.22 11.26 35.59
N GLY A 523 22.00 10.26 35.17
CA GLY A 523 23.39 10.44 34.73
C GLY A 523 23.51 11.45 33.60
N ALA A 524 22.62 11.39 32.60
CA ALA A 524 22.58 12.36 31.51
C ALA A 524 22.32 13.80 32.01
N GLN A 525 21.40 13.99 32.96
CA GLN A 525 21.13 15.31 33.56
C GLN A 525 22.33 15.84 34.35
N MET A 526 22.98 15.00 35.17
CA MET A 526 24.16 15.37 35.95
C MET A 526 25.36 15.76 35.06
N GLU A 527 25.47 15.16 33.87
CA GLU A 527 26.49 15.47 32.86
C GLU A 527 26.11 16.63 31.91
N GLY A 528 25.02 17.35 32.21
CA GLY A 528 24.58 18.55 31.48
C GLY A 528 23.78 18.31 30.21
N LEU A 529 23.36 17.06 29.92
CA LEU A 529 22.54 16.71 28.77
C LEU A 529 21.05 16.92 29.08
N LYS A 530 20.22 17.12 28.05
CA LYS A 530 18.74 17.26 28.17
C LYS A 530 18.01 15.94 28.53
N GLY A 531 18.71 14.96 29.08
CA GLY A 531 18.30 13.56 29.13
C GLY A 531 18.54 12.81 27.80
N ILE A 532 18.11 11.55 27.74
CA ILE A 532 18.25 10.64 26.60
C ILE A 532 16.88 10.45 25.92
N TYR A 533 16.85 10.28 24.61
CA TYR A 533 15.66 9.87 23.84
C TYR A 533 15.72 8.35 23.65
N LEU A 534 14.88 7.61 24.38
CA LEU A 534 14.95 6.15 24.45
C LEU A 534 13.95 5.48 23.51
N VAL A 535 14.40 4.51 22.70
CA VAL A 535 13.59 3.82 21.70
C VAL A 535 13.66 2.29 21.88
N ARG A 536 12.53 1.62 22.15
CA ARG A 536 12.49 0.16 22.33
C ARG A 536 12.34 -0.57 21.00
N GLY A 537 12.87 -1.79 20.87
CA GLY A 537 12.45 -2.70 19.80
C GLY A 537 10.97 -3.09 19.94
N ASP A 538 10.31 -3.40 18.82
CA ASP A 538 8.99 -4.03 18.83
C ASP A 538 9.14 -5.54 19.10
N ALA A 539 9.06 -5.89 20.38
CA ALA A 539 9.39 -7.21 20.91
C ALA A 539 8.35 -8.29 20.57
N ARG A 540 8.80 -9.54 20.39
CA ARG A 540 7.96 -10.66 19.95
C ARG A 540 6.81 -11.04 20.90
N VAL A 541 6.99 -10.87 22.22
CA VAL A 541 6.02 -11.35 23.22
C VAL A 541 5.78 -10.35 24.37
N ALA A 542 6.79 -10.11 25.23
CA ALA A 542 6.56 -9.49 26.55
C ALA A 542 6.05 -8.03 26.51
N LEU A 543 6.50 -7.28 25.51
CA LEU A 543 6.21 -5.85 25.34
C LEU A 543 5.47 -5.54 24.02
N SER A 544 5.03 -6.58 23.30
CA SER A 544 4.25 -6.43 22.07
C SER A 544 2.95 -5.67 22.35
N GLY A 545 2.65 -4.67 21.51
CA GLY A 545 1.44 -3.83 21.65
C GLY A 545 1.42 -2.85 22.83
N ARG A 546 2.30 -2.98 23.84
CA ARG A 546 2.37 -2.04 24.98
C ARG A 546 2.86 -0.66 24.56
N HIS A 547 2.31 0.38 25.16
CA HIS A 547 2.72 1.76 24.91
C HIS A 547 4.12 2.01 25.52
N PRO A 548 5.13 2.52 24.77
CA PRO A 548 6.51 2.68 25.28
C PRO A 548 6.64 3.44 26.61
N ARG A 549 5.75 4.41 26.88
CA ARG A 549 5.69 5.13 28.16
C ARG A 549 5.35 4.25 29.38
N GLU A 550 4.78 3.07 29.22
CA GLU A 550 4.57 2.10 30.33
C GLU A 550 5.89 1.64 30.96
N ILE A 551 6.99 1.70 30.22
CA ILE A 551 8.35 1.37 30.67
C ILE A 551 9.28 2.60 30.56
N ASP A 552 8.68 3.79 30.58
CA ASP A 552 9.34 5.10 30.47
C ASP A 552 10.01 5.45 29.13
N PHE A 553 9.92 4.61 28.09
CA PHE A 553 10.53 4.88 26.78
C PHE A 553 9.82 6.01 25.99
N ASP A 554 10.56 6.69 25.12
CA ASP A 554 10.07 7.82 24.32
C ASP A 554 9.37 7.37 23.02
N ALA A 555 9.83 6.26 22.43
CA ALA A 555 9.27 5.65 21.22
C ALA A 555 9.56 4.13 21.16
N ALA A 556 9.07 3.48 20.11
CA ALA A 556 9.53 2.17 19.64
C ALA A 556 10.13 2.27 18.23
N TYR A 557 10.86 1.24 17.80
CA TYR A 557 11.23 1.01 16.39
C TYR A 557 10.81 -0.40 15.95
N GLU A 558 10.43 -0.54 14.69
CA GLU A 558 9.92 -1.79 14.14
C GLU A 558 11.05 -2.82 13.96
N LEU A 559 10.76 -4.09 14.22
CA LEU A 559 11.68 -5.21 14.00
C LEU A 559 11.00 -6.22 13.06
N PRO A 560 11.16 -6.13 11.73
CA PRO A 560 10.37 -6.95 10.81
C PRO A 560 10.56 -8.46 11.00
N GLY A 561 11.78 -8.91 11.31
CA GLY A 561 12.07 -10.32 11.65
C GLY A 561 11.40 -10.82 12.95
N ASN A 562 10.83 -9.94 13.78
CA ASN A 562 10.02 -10.32 14.93
C ASN A 562 8.57 -10.65 14.56
N ALA A 563 8.07 -10.33 13.37
CA ALA A 563 6.72 -10.72 12.96
C ALA A 563 6.51 -12.25 13.12
N PRO A 564 5.33 -12.72 13.58
CA PRO A 564 5.04 -14.14 13.63
C PRO A 564 5.03 -14.72 12.22
N VAL A 565 5.64 -15.89 12.03
CA VAL A 565 5.78 -16.52 10.71
C VAL A 565 4.42 -16.81 10.06
N ASP A 566 3.39 -17.10 10.88
CA ASP A 566 2.01 -17.32 10.43
C ASP A 566 1.26 -16.03 10.03
N SER A 567 1.84 -14.83 10.24
CA SER A 567 1.22 -13.54 9.91
C SER A 567 1.44 -13.10 8.46
N PHE A 568 2.27 -13.82 7.71
CA PHE A 568 2.49 -13.67 6.28
C PHE A 568 2.44 -15.05 5.62
N GLU A 569 1.98 -15.15 4.37
CA GLU A 569 1.81 -16.46 3.72
C GLU A 569 3.17 -17.13 3.43
N VAL A 570 3.59 -18.01 4.34
CA VAL A 570 4.66 -18.99 4.11
C VAL A 570 4.35 -19.80 2.85
N MET A 571 5.34 -20.04 2.01
CA MET A 571 5.14 -20.84 0.79
C MET A 571 4.84 -22.31 1.18
N PRO A 572 3.64 -22.84 0.90
CA PRO A 572 3.20 -24.13 1.46
C PRO A 572 3.88 -25.35 0.82
N ALA A 573 4.61 -25.14 -0.27
CA ALA A 573 5.58 -26.06 -0.83
C ALA A 573 6.65 -25.28 -1.63
N PRO A 574 7.91 -25.74 -1.66
CA PRO A 574 8.90 -25.22 -2.59
C PRO A 574 8.49 -25.50 -4.04
N PRO A 575 8.70 -24.58 -4.99
CA PRO A 575 8.43 -24.83 -6.41
C PRO A 575 9.53 -25.66 -7.11
N PHE A 576 10.56 -26.07 -6.39
CA PHE A 576 11.77 -26.77 -6.87
C PHE A 576 12.20 -27.90 -5.91
N PRO A 577 12.96 -28.90 -6.37
CA PRO A 577 13.62 -29.86 -5.47
C PRO A 577 14.80 -29.21 -4.73
N PHE A 578 15.02 -29.58 -3.47
CA PHE A 578 16.25 -29.26 -2.75
C PHE A 578 17.34 -30.29 -3.03
N HIS A 579 18.61 -29.84 -3.04
CA HIS A 579 19.81 -30.68 -3.17
C HIS A 579 20.09 -31.52 -1.92
N ARG A 580 19.58 -31.09 -0.76
CA ARG A 580 19.68 -31.77 0.54
C ARG A 580 18.41 -31.55 1.37
N LYS A 581 18.25 -32.27 2.48
CA LYS A 581 17.07 -32.11 3.37
C LYS A 581 17.01 -30.67 3.89
N PHE A 582 15.89 -30.00 3.69
CA PHE A 582 15.59 -28.66 4.19
C PHE A 582 14.48 -28.76 5.24
N ASP A 583 14.70 -28.12 6.39
CA ASP A 583 13.81 -28.06 7.55
C ASP A 583 13.44 -26.60 7.91
N GLY A 584 13.91 -25.63 7.12
CA GLY A 584 13.68 -24.21 7.28
C GLY A 584 12.37 -23.69 6.67
N VAL A 585 12.31 -22.39 6.42
CA VAL A 585 11.11 -21.66 5.97
C VAL A 585 11.38 -20.88 4.69
N LEU A 586 10.52 -21.04 3.69
CA LEU A 586 10.49 -20.19 2.49
C LEU A 586 9.44 -19.08 2.68
N VAL A 587 9.89 -17.83 2.68
CA VAL A 587 9.07 -16.64 2.91
C VAL A 587 8.86 -15.91 1.58
N ASP A 588 7.59 -15.63 1.26
CA ASP A 588 7.21 -14.82 0.10
C ASP A 588 7.51 -13.34 0.39
N TYR A 589 8.54 -12.78 -0.23
CA TYR A 589 9.06 -11.45 0.11
C TYR A 589 8.13 -10.31 -0.33
N GLU A 590 7.39 -10.46 -1.42
CA GLU A 590 6.37 -9.48 -1.82
C GLU A 590 5.34 -9.37 -0.70
N LYS A 591 4.81 -10.50 -0.22
CA LYS A 591 3.81 -10.55 0.84
C LYS A 591 4.36 -10.11 2.19
N PHE A 592 5.60 -10.47 2.53
CA PHE A 592 6.28 -9.99 3.74
C PHE A 592 6.46 -8.47 3.72
N SER A 593 6.86 -7.89 2.59
CA SER A 593 6.97 -6.44 2.40
C SER A 593 5.59 -5.75 2.43
N ARG A 594 4.55 -6.41 1.88
CA ARG A 594 3.18 -5.90 1.85
C ARG A 594 2.57 -5.88 3.25
N PHE A 595 2.75 -6.93 4.04
CA PHE A 595 2.34 -6.98 5.44
C PHE A 595 2.91 -5.80 6.24
N HIS A 596 4.19 -5.49 6.10
CA HIS A 596 4.82 -4.35 6.81
C HIS A 596 4.44 -2.96 6.27
N ARG A 597 4.07 -2.86 4.98
CA ARG A 597 3.45 -1.65 4.39
C ARG A 597 2.02 -1.44 4.89
N GLU A 598 1.20 -2.48 4.90
CA GLU A 598 -0.23 -2.41 5.24
C GLU A 598 -0.50 -2.45 6.76
N ARG A 599 0.49 -2.83 7.59
CA ARG A 599 0.40 -2.83 9.06
C ARG A 599 0.17 -1.40 9.58
N PRO A 600 -1.01 -1.09 10.17
CA PRO A 600 -1.33 0.24 10.65
C PRO A 600 -0.41 0.66 11.80
N PHE A 601 -0.23 1.96 11.96
CA PHE A 601 0.53 2.50 13.08
C PHE A 601 -0.18 2.17 14.41
N PRO A 602 0.56 1.73 15.44
CA PRO A 602 0.00 1.56 16.77
C PRO A 602 -0.35 2.91 17.39
N GLY A 603 -1.08 2.90 18.51
CA GLY A 603 -1.40 4.12 19.29
C GLY A 603 -0.20 4.76 20.00
N TYR A 604 1.01 4.59 19.48
CA TYR A 604 2.26 5.13 19.99
C TYR A 604 3.27 5.41 18.87
N LYS A 605 4.27 6.24 19.17
CA LYS A 605 5.36 6.55 18.25
C LYS A 605 6.19 5.31 17.92
N LEU A 606 6.12 4.87 16.68
CA LEU A 606 6.86 3.76 16.09
C LEU A 606 7.68 4.27 14.90
N PHE A 607 9.01 4.23 14.98
CA PHE A 607 9.86 4.43 13.81
C PHE A 607 9.84 3.16 12.95
N LYS A 608 9.45 3.28 11.68
CA LYS A 608 9.42 2.16 10.73
C LYS A 608 10.84 1.64 10.44
N THR A 609 10.93 0.35 10.12
CA THR A 609 12.17 -0.31 9.71
C THR A 609 11.91 -1.12 8.44
N VAL A 610 12.72 -0.90 7.41
CA VAL A 610 12.62 -1.59 6.12
C VAL A 610 13.71 -2.65 6.05
N MET A 611 13.37 -3.86 5.60
CA MET A 611 14.29 -5.00 5.56
C MET A 611 14.49 -5.51 4.13
N LEU A 612 15.73 -5.86 3.76
CA LEU A 612 16.05 -6.47 2.46
C LEU A 612 15.61 -7.96 2.38
N PRO A 613 15.66 -8.60 1.20
CA PRO A 613 15.38 -10.04 1.04
C PRO A 613 16.46 -10.92 1.72
N GLY A 614 16.24 -11.21 3.00
CA GLY A 614 17.15 -11.98 3.85
C GLY A 614 17.17 -13.49 3.58
N ASP A 615 18.28 -14.12 3.95
CA ASP A 615 18.65 -15.50 3.65
C ASP A 615 19.80 -15.87 4.60
N ASP A 616 19.46 -16.50 5.73
CA ASP A 616 20.41 -16.84 6.79
C ASP A 616 21.06 -18.22 6.63
N THR A 617 21.15 -18.73 5.40
CA THR A 617 21.76 -20.04 5.09
C THR A 617 23.20 -20.16 5.60
N ALA A 618 23.95 -19.05 5.66
CA ALA A 618 25.27 -18.97 6.26
C ALA A 618 25.29 -19.33 7.77
N LEU A 619 24.19 -19.09 8.48
CA LEU A 619 24.03 -19.37 9.91
C LEU A 619 23.29 -20.69 10.17
N SER A 620 22.11 -20.82 9.56
CA SER A 620 21.10 -21.83 9.87
C SER A 620 21.15 -23.06 8.96
N ASP A 621 21.93 -22.99 7.87
CA ASP A 621 22.15 -24.08 6.91
C ASP A 621 20.83 -24.67 6.39
N ASN A 622 20.50 -25.92 6.73
CA ASN A 622 19.25 -26.56 6.31
C ASN A 622 17.99 -26.03 7.01
N ASN A 623 18.12 -25.22 8.08
CA ASN A 623 17.01 -24.65 8.84
C ASN A 623 16.71 -23.18 8.46
N ALA A 624 17.29 -22.69 7.37
CA ALA A 624 17.28 -21.27 7.02
C ALA A 624 15.90 -20.68 6.74
N VAL A 625 15.75 -19.38 7.03
CA VAL A 625 14.63 -18.53 6.62
C VAL A 625 15.06 -17.77 5.37
N ILE A 626 14.48 -18.13 4.22
CA ILE A 626 14.89 -17.64 2.91
C ILE A 626 13.74 -16.83 2.31
N HIS A 627 13.97 -15.54 2.08
CA HIS A 627 13.04 -14.64 1.43
C HIS A 627 13.18 -14.75 -0.09
N LEU A 628 12.11 -15.18 -0.75
CA LEU A 628 12.01 -15.30 -2.19
C LEU A 628 11.16 -14.14 -2.73
N GLU A 629 11.74 -13.34 -3.61
CA GLU A 629 10.99 -12.32 -4.36
C GLU A 629 10.03 -13.03 -5.34
N THR A 630 8.75 -12.70 -5.24
CA THR A 630 7.68 -13.29 -6.06
C THR A 630 7.03 -12.28 -6.99
N ASP A 631 7.24 -10.98 -6.77
CA ASP A 631 6.81 -9.93 -7.69
C ASP A 631 7.67 -9.99 -8.97
N PRO A 632 7.09 -10.19 -10.18
CA PRO A 632 7.85 -10.20 -11.42
C PRO A 632 8.61 -8.90 -11.73
N ALA A 633 8.27 -7.78 -11.07
CA ALA A 633 9.01 -6.52 -11.19
C ALA A 633 10.27 -6.45 -10.29
N GLY A 634 10.39 -7.28 -9.25
CA GLY A 634 11.59 -7.37 -8.41
C GLY A 634 11.97 -6.11 -7.63
N ASP A 635 10.95 -5.32 -7.26
CA ASP A 635 11.00 -4.00 -6.63
C ASP A 635 10.30 -3.94 -5.25
N SER A 636 9.94 -5.08 -4.64
CA SER A 636 9.22 -5.14 -3.35
C SER A 636 9.93 -4.38 -2.22
N PHE A 637 11.27 -4.40 -2.21
CA PHE A 637 12.10 -3.61 -1.29
C PHE A 637 11.89 -2.11 -1.47
N GLN A 638 11.90 -1.65 -2.73
CA GLN A 638 11.72 -0.25 -3.08
C GLN A 638 10.28 0.22 -2.79
N LYS A 639 9.27 -0.59 -3.13
CA LYS A 639 7.86 -0.38 -2.71
C LYS A 639 7.77 -0.14 -1.20
N TRP A 640 8.38 -0.99 -0.38
CA TRP A 640 8.34 -0.87 1.08
C TRP A 640 9.11 0.35 1.59
N LEU A 641 10.32 0.60 1.08
CA LEU A 641 11.11 1.79 1.41
C LEU A 641 10.33 3.08 1.13
N LEU A 642 9.70 3.16 -0.03
CA LEU A 642 9.00 4.35 -0.51
C LEU A 642 7.75 4.68 0.31
N HIS A 643 6.95 3.69 0.67
CA HIS A 643 5.84 3.86 1.62
C HIS A 643 6.35 4.29 3.00
N ALA A 644 7.33 3.59 3.57
CA ALA A 644 7.82 3.85 4.92
C ALA A 644 8.48 5.24 5.06
N LEU A 645 9.09 5.76 3.99
CA LEU A 645 9.59 7.14 3.91
C LEU A 645 8.46 8.18 4.01
N LEU A 646 7.35 8.00 3.28
CA LEU A 646 6.24 8.96 3.33
C LEU A 646 5.40 8.83 4.59
N ASP A 647 5.19 7.61 5.11
CA ASP A 647 4.55 7.40 6.41
C ASP A 647 5.30 8.12 7.53
N THR A 648 6.62 7.95 7.60
CA THR A 648 7.49 8.67 8.55
C THR A 648 7.37 10.19 8.38
N SER A 649 7.22 10.68 7.15
CA SER A 649 7.05 12.12 6.87
C SER A 649 5.67 12.67 7.26
N ARG A 650 4.61 11.85 7.14
CA ARG A 650 3.22 12.17 7.56
C ARG A 650 3.08 12.16 9.09
N GLN A 651 3.58 11.11 9.74
CA GLN A 651 3.41 10.90 11.18
C GLN A 651 4.30 11.80 12.03
N TYR A 652 5.52 12.11 11.56
CA TYR A 652 6.55 12.78 12.37
C TYR A 652 7.09 14.06 11.74
N HIS A 653 7.66 14.92 12.58
CA HIS A 653 8.10 16.27 12.24
C HIS A 653 9.42 16.61 12.95
N GLY A 654 10.19 17.53 12.36
CA GLY A 654 11.52 17.88 12.87
C GLY A 654 12.45 16.66 12.96
N ASP A 655 13.19 16.56 14.06
CA ASP A 655 14.16 15.49 14.30
C ASP A 655 13.57 14.07 14.25
N GLU A 656 12.27 13.92 14.48
CA GLU A 656 11.59 12.62 14.63
C GLU A 656 11.28 11.95 13.29
N ARG A 657 11.61 12.59 12.16
CA ARG A 657 11.55 12.00 10.80
C ARG A 657 12.70 11.02 10.56
N LEU A 658 12.69 9.93 11.32
CA LEU A 658 13.67 8.84 11.28
C LEU A 658 13.06 7.58 10.65
N LEU A 659 13.73 7.04 9.64
CA LEU A 659 13.47 5.71 9.10
C LEU A 659 14.71 4.84 9.26
N PHE A 660 14.54 3.58 9.64
CA PHE A 660 15.64 2.62 9.70
C PHE A 660 15.65 1.66 8.52
N VAL A 661 16.83 1.26 8.05
CA VAL A 661 17.04 0.16 7.10
C VAL A 661 17.85 -0.92 7.78
N TYR A 662 17.29 -2.13 7.83
CA TYR A 662 18.00 -3.34 8.22
C TYR A 662 18.48 -4.06 6.95
N SER A 663 19.76 -4.04 6.62
CA SER A 663 20.89 -3.39 7.32
C SER A 663 21.92 -2.83 6.34
N TRP A 664 23.00 -2.22 6.85
CA TRP A 664 24.17 -1.89 6.04
C TRP A 664 24.88 -3.17 5.56
N ASN A 665 25.29 -4.05 6.49
CA ASN A 665 26.25 -5.13 6.26
C ASN A 665 25.99 -6.45 7.02
N ASP A 666 24.74 -6.83 7.28
CA ASP A 666 24.42 -8.18 7.80
C ASP A 666 24.54 -9.26 6.71
N TRP A 667 25.79 -9.58 6.35
CA TRP A 667 26.12 -10.67 5.43
C TRP A 667 25.67 -12.04 5.95
N SER A 668 25.59 -12.22 7.27
CA SER A 668 25.20 -13.49 7.90
C SER A 668 23.72 -13.83 7.74
N THR A 669 22.82 -12.84 7.70
CA THR A 669 21.42 -13.02 7.31
C THR A 669 21.16 -12.64 5.84
N GLY A 670 22.19 -12.40 5.04
CA GLY A 670 22.07 -11.96 3.64
C GLY A 670 21.34 -10.62 3.44
N THR A 671 21.20 -9.82 4.50
CA THR A 671 20.28 -8.67 4.57
C THR A 671 21.04 -7.34 4.65
N TYR A 672 21.79 -7.02 3.60
CA TYR A 672 22.73 -5.90 3.52
C TYR A 672 22.42 -4.94 2.36
N LEU A 673 22.88 -3.69 2.48
CA LEU A 673 22.91 -2.70 1.40
C LEU A 673 24.23 -2.74 0.61
N GLU A 674 25.31 -3.28 1.20
CA GLU A 674 26.63 -3.30 0.57
C GLU A 674 26.66 -4.03 -0.79
N PRO A 675 27.60 -3.69 -1.69
CA PRO A 675 27.64 -4.30 -3.02
C PRO A 675 28.08 -5.77 -2.99
N ASP A 676 27.31 -6.65 -3.61
CA ASP A 676 27.62 -8.07 -3.81
C ASP A 676 27.91 -8.39 -5.30
N GLN A 677 28.51 -9.54 -5.60
CA GLN A 677 28.91 -9.90 -6.96
C GLN A 677 27.75 -10.19 -7.94
N ARG A 678 26.54 -10.47 -7.43
CA ARG A 678 25.35 -10.82 -8.22
C ARG A 678 24.46 -9.60 -8.49
N ASN A 679 24.28 -8.74 -7.50
CA ASN A 679 23.41 -7.56 -7.59
C ASN A 679 24.19 -6.25 -7.78
N GLY A 680 25.52 -6.26 -7.60
CA GLY A 680 26.34 -5.05 -7.62
C GLY A 680 25.80 -3.99 -6.65
N ARG A 681 25.72 -2.74 -7.12
CA ARG A 681 25.15 -1.63 -6.35
C ARG A 681 23.61 -1.54 -6.41
N LYS A 682 22.85 -2.57 -6.85
CA LYS A 682 21.37 -2.50 -7.04
C LYS A 682 20.66 -1.88 -5.83
N PHE A 683 20.88 -2.39 -4.63
CA PHE A 683 20.14 -1.93 -3.45
C PHE A 683 20.56 -0.53 -2.97
N LEU A 684 21.81 -0.13 -3.20
CA LEU A 684 22.26 1.26 -3.01
C LEU A 684 21.58 2.21 -4.00
N HIS A 685 21.53 1.86 -5.30
CA HIS A 685 20.86 2.65 -6.33
C HIS A 685 19.35 2.79 -6.03
N LEU A 686 18.68 1.68 -5.72
CA LEU A 686 17.27 1.70 -5.30
C LEU A 686 17.08 2.58 -4.06
N THR A 687 17.94 2.49 -3.05
CA THR A 687 17.82 3.33 -1.84
C THR A 687 17.98 4.82 -2.18
N ARG A 688 19.01 5.19 -2.94
CA ARG A 688 19.27 6.57 -3.40
C ARG A 688 18.06 7.16 -4.11
N ASP A 689 17.58 6.46 -5.13
CA ASP A 689 16.57 6.97 -6.05
C ASP A 689 15.20 7.03 -5.34
N THR A 690 14.91 6.08 -4.45
CA THR A 690 13.71 6.11 -3.60
C THR A 690 13.74 7.25 -2.57
N VAL A 691 14.89 7.53 -1.96
CA VAL A 691 15.05 8.65 -1.01
C VAL A 691 14.94 10.00 -1.71
N ALA A 692 15.51 10.14 -2.91
CA ALA A 692 15.34 11.32 -3.75
C ALA A 692 13.88 11.52 -4.17
N GLN A 693 13.22 10.46 -4.64
CA GLN A 693 11.80 10.45 -5.00
C GLN A 693 10.89 10.83 -3.82
N ALA A 694 11.09 10.22 -2.65
CA ALA A 694 10.31 10.53 -1.46
C ALA A 694 10.46 12.01 -1.04
N ARG A 695 11.68 12.56 -1.09
CA ARG A 695 11.93 13.99 -0.82
C ARG A 695 11.19 14.88 -1.82
N GLN A 696 11.30 14.60 -3.11
CA GLN A 696 10.56 15.34 -4.15
C GLN A 696 9.03 15.29 -3.94
N MET A 697 8.48 14.14 -3.55
CA MET A 697 7.05 14.02 -3.22
C MET A 697 6.66 14.85 -1.99
N ILE A 698 7.47 14.83 -0.93
CA ILE A 698 7.25 15.62 0.29
C ILE A 698 7.31 17.13 -0.01
N ASP A 699 8.30 17.57 -0.78
CA ASP A 699 8.51 18.99 -1.12
C ASP A 699 7.40 19.53 -2.06
N LEU A 700 6.80 18.66 -2.88
CA LEU A 700 5.61 18.97 -3.69
C LEU A 700 4.30 18.94 -2.88
N GLY A 701 4.35 18.68 -1.57
CA GLY A 701 3.15 18.57 -0.74
C GLY A 701 2.37 17.26 -0.92
N VAL A 702 2.93 16.27 -1.62
CA VAL A 702 2.32 14.95 -1.85
C VAL A 702 2.51 14.07 -0.60
N SER A 703 1.90 14.50 0.51
CA SER A 703 1.86 13.75 1.78
C SER A 703 0.72 12.73 1.79
N GLY A 704 0.60 11.95 0.71
CA GLY A 704 -0.32 10.81 0.53
C GLY A 704 0.47 9.49 0.40
N ASP A 705 -0.20 8.38 0.09
CA ASP A 705 0.49 7.09 -0.10
C ASP A 705 1.11 6.95 -1.48
N VAL A 706 2.29 6.33 -1.54
CA VAL A 706 3.04 6.30 -2.79
C VAL A 706 2.46 5.27 -3.73
N GLN A 707 1.64 5.80 -4.63
CA GLN A 707 1.03 5.06 -5.70
C GLN A 707 2.06 4.33 -6.56
N PRO A 708 1.77 3.10 -7.02
CA PRO A 708 2.60 2.43 -8.02
C PRO A 708 2.72 3.21 -9.35
N ALA A 709 1.96 4.30 -9.54
CA ALA A 709 2.19 5.28 -10.61
C ALA A 709 3.51 6.07 -10.45
N ALA A 710 3.95 6.38 -9.22
CA ALA A 710 5.27 6.96 -8.98
C ALA A 710 6.38 5.96 -9.29
N LEU A 711 6.15 4.68 -8.98
CA LEU A 711 7.03 3.57 -9.39
C LEU A 711 6.96 3.30 -10.90
N ALA A 712 5.84 3.55 -11.58
CA ALA A 712 5.74 3.50 -13.04
C ALA A 712 6.43 4.70 -13.72
N GLY A 713 6.42 5.87 -13.08
CA GLY A 713 7.25 7.02 -13.45
C GLY A 713 8.74 6.71 -13.31
N LEU A 714 9.13 6.04 -12.22
CA LEU A 714 10.48 5.53 -12.04
C LEU A 714 10.82 4.44 -13.07
N ALA A 715 9.93 3.49 -13.36
CA ALA A 715 10.14 2.47 -14.37
C ALA A 715 10.32 3.08 -15.76
N ARG A 716 9.64 4.20 -16.07
CA ARG A 716 9.87 4.96 -17.31
C ARG A 716 11.23 5.67 -17.31
N TYR A 717 11.58 6.36 -16.22
CA TYR A 717 12.88 7.05 -16.05
C TYR A 717 14.08 6.07 -16.05
N LEU A 718 13.89 4.85 -15.52
CA LEU A 718 14.86 3.77 -15.59
C LEU A 718 14.89 3.15 -16.98
N GLN A 719 13.76 2.89 -17.65
CA GLN A 719 13.75 2.45 -19.06
C GLN A 719 14.46 3.43 -20.00
N GLU A 720 14.33 4.74 -19.76
CA GLU A 720 15.02 5.82 -20.49
C GLU A 720 16.55 5.86 -20.22
N LYS A 721 17.08 5.04 -19.30
CA LYS A 721 18.53 4.80 -19.10
C LYS A 721 18.96 3.36 -19.40
N ASP A 722 18.15 2.37 -19.02
CA ASP A 722 18.39 0.94 -19.26
C ASP A 722 18.43 0.60 -20.75
N GLU A 723 17.89 1.42 -21.65
CA GLU A 723 18.08 1.21 -23.10
C GLU A 723 19.55 1.29 -23.54
N PHE A 724 20.43 1.88 -22.71
CA PHE A 724 21.89 1.87 -22.90
C PHE A 724 22.50 0.55 -22.39
N ASP A 725 22.25 0.17 -21.13
CA ASP A 725 22.85 -1.02 -20.51
C ASP A 725 22.23 -2.35 -20.98
N TYR A 726 20.97 -2.39 -21.39
CA TYR A 726 20.33 -3.58 -21.96
C TYR A 726 20.98 -3.99 -23.30
N ARG A 727 21.47 -3.02 -24.08
CA ARG A 727 22.24 -3.28 -25.31
C ARG A 727 23.62 -3.88 -24.98
N MET A 728 24.26 -3.40 -23.91
CA MET A 728 25.48 -3.97 -23.34
C MET A 728 25.26 -5.42 -22.88
N TRP A 729 24.26 -5.68 -22.02
CA TRP A 729 23.94 -7.01 -21.50
C TRP A 729 23.69 -8.03 -22.63
N ARG A 730 22.94 -7.61 -23.67
CA ARG A 730 22.65 -8.46 -24.83
C ARG A 730 23.85 -8.74 -25.74
N SER A 731 24.95 -8.00 -25.60
CA SER A 731 26.23 -8.29 -26.28
C SER A 731 27.12 -9.27 -25.50
N VAL A 732 26.93 -9.37 -24.18
CA VAL A 732 27.72 -10.24 -23.28
C VAL A 732 27.16 -11.65 -23.21
N VAL A 733 25.83 -11.84 -23.30
CA VAL A 733 25.18 -13.15 -23.15
C VAL A 733 25.02 -13.87 -24.50
N ARG A 734 26.11 -14.44 -25.03
CA ARG A 734 26.04 -15.59 -25.95
C ARG A 734 25.94 -16.90 -25.16
N PRO A 735 24.95 -17.77 -25.40
CA PRO A 735 24.94 -19.12 -24.86
C PRO A 735 25.70 -20.08 -25.80
N GLU A 736 26.99 -20.31 -25.56
CA GLU A 736 27.75 -21.37 -26.25
C GLU A 736 28.08 -22.53 -25.31
N GLY A 737 27.42 -23.67 -25.55
CA GLY A 737 27.75 -24.95 -24.93
C GLY A 737 28.95 -25.61 -25.61
N ALA A 738 30.14 -25.02 -25.49
CA ALA A 738 31.40 -25.57 -25.97
C ALA A 738 32.48 -25.53 -24.87
N ALA A 739 33.04 -26.68 -24.52
CA ALA A 739 34.02 -26.79 -23.45
C ALA A 739 35.43 -26.29 -23.88
N PRO A 740 36.20 -25.68 -22.96
CA PRO A 740 37.44 -24.98 -23.31
C PRO A 740 38.64 -25.92 -23.56
N LYS A 741 39.65 -25.40 -24.26
CA LYS A 741 41.05 -25.83 -24.13
C LYS A 741 41.95 -24.63 -23.83
N PRO A 742 43.07 -24.81 -23.11
CA PRO A 742 43.77 -23.71 -22.45
C PRO A 742 45.03 -23.23 -23.19
N GLY A 743 45.45 -22.00 -22.87
CA GLY A 743 46.84 -21.55 -23.01
C GLY A 743 46.99 -20.18 -23.68
N GLY A 744 47.95 -19.39 -23.19
CA GLY A 744 48.37 -18.12 -23.78
C GLY A 744 47.77 -16.89 -23.09
N ALA A 745 48.64 -16.06 -22.52
CA ALA A 745 48.36 -14.66 -22.27
C ALA A 745 48.86 -13.82 -23.47
N GLU A 746 48.82 -12.50 -23.31
CA GLU A 746 49.26 -11.48 -24.28
C GLU A 746 48.24 -11.19 -25.41
N GLY A 747 47.93 -9.91 -25.53
CA GLY A 747 46.88 -9.34 -26.38
C GLY A 747 47.06 -7.83 -26.52
N ALA A 748 48.32 -7.42 -26.70
CA ALA A 748 48.73 -6.05 -26.91
C ALA A 748 49.46 -5.95 -28.26
N GLU A 749 48.98 -5.05 -29.12
CA GLU A 749 49.56 -4.66 -30.40
C GLU A 749 49.63 -5.73 -31.52
N LEU A 750 49.90 -5.20 -32.73
CA LEU A 750 50.09 -5.86 -34.02
C LEU A 750 48.83 -6.53 -34.66
N VAL A 751 48.39 -6.30 -35.90
CA VAL A 751 48.72 -5.51 -37.12
C VAL A 751 48.72 -6.43 -38.34
N GLN A 752 47.91 -6.08 -39.36
CA GLN A 752 47.94 -6.57 -40.75
C GLN A 752 47.59 -8.06 -41.00
N GLU A 753 47.79 -8.50 -42.25
CA GLU A 753 47.53 -9.82 -42.84
C GLU A 753 46.10 -10.41 -42.69
N ALA A 754 45.12 -9.73 -43.30
CA ALA A 754 43.78 -10.28 -43.60
C ALA A 754 43.56 -10.58 -45.11
N GLU A 755 44.63 -10.96 -45.83
CA GLU A 755 44.55 -11.50 -47.19
C GLU A 755 45.03 -12.96 -47.25
N LYS A 756 44.09 -13.92 -47.39
CA LYS A 756 44.11 -15.02 -48.39
C LYS A 756 43.00 -16.06 -48.19
N GLN A 757 42.40 -16.44 -49.32
CA GLN A 757 41.95 -17.80 -49.72
C GLN A 757 41.14 -18.63 -48.69
N GLU A 758 39.83 -18.87 -48.84
CA GLU A 758 39.09 -19.50 -49.96
C GLU A 758 39.25 -21.04 -50.04
N GLN A 759 38.19 -21.75 -50.47
CA GLN A 759 38.12 -23.18 -50.87
C GLN A 759 38.12 -24.21 -49.70
N HIS A 760 37.00 -24.88 -49.34
CA HIS A 760 36.44 -26.03 -50.09
C HIS A 760 35.05 -26.50 -49.58
N GLN A 761 34.29 -27.17 -50.47
CA GLN A 761 33.15 -28.09 -50.17
C GLN A 761 33.58 -29.55 -50.55
N PRO A 762 32.71 -30.59 -50.64
CA PRO A 762 31.37 -30.88 -50.07
C PRO A 762 31.30 -32.25 -49.32
N GLY A 763 30.11 -32.70 -48.86
CA GLY A 763 29.91 -34.09 -48.38
C GLY A 763 28.46 -34.42 -47.90
N PRO A 764 27.79 -35.52 -48.33
CA PRO A 764 26.34 -35.69 -48.09
C PRO A 764 25.86 -36.99 -47.38
N GLY A 765 24.64 -36.93 -46.82
CA GLY A 765 23.72 -38.08 -46.70
C GLY A 765 23.56 -38.75 -45.32
N GLY A 766 22.32 -38.95 -44.84
CA GLY A 766 22.04 -39.72 -43.61
C GLY A 766 20.65 -39.58 -42.98
N LEU A 767 19.65 -40.30 -43.50
CA LEU A 767 18.38 -40.66 -42.83
C LEU A 767 18.21 -42.20 -42.95
N PRO A 768 17.40 -42.90 -42.10
CA PRO A 768 16.29 -42.39 -41.29
C PRO A 768 16.27 -42.85 -39.80
N GLY A 769 15.29 -42.37 -39.02
CA GLY A 769 15.05 -42.85 -37.65
C GLY A 769 13.76 -42.32 -37.01
N PHE A 770 12.60 -42.94 -37.30
CA PHE A 770 11.33 -42.57 -36.66
C PHE A 770 11.26 -43.04 -35.20
N ARG A 771 11.10 -42.10 -34.26
CA ARG A 771 10.51 -42.36 -32.93
C ARG A 771 9.55 -41.23 -32.54
N LEU A 772 8.25 -41.52 -32.56
CA LEU A 772 7.23 -40.67 -31.94
C LEU A 772 7.41 -40.68 -30.41
N SER A 773 7.42 -39.51 -29.79
CA SER A 773 7.44 -39.35 -28.34
C SER A 773 6.40 -38.32 -27.88
N ASN A 774 5.92 -38.45 -26.64
CA ASN A 774 4.65 -37.87 -26.15
C ASN A 774 4.68 -36.35 -25.85
N VAL A 775 5.36 -35.55 -26.68
CA VAL A 775 5.58 -34.12 -26.43
C VAL A 775 4.41 -33.25 -26.89
N ARG A 776 3.75 -33.56 -28.02
CA ARG A 776 2.70 -32.68 -28.60
C ARG A 776 1.34 -32.70 -27.90
N LEU A 777 1.03 -33.67 -27.02
CA LEU A 777 -0.21 -33.63 -26.22
C LEU A 777 -0.09 -32.81 -24.93
N LYS A 778 1.12 -32.64 -24.37
CA LYS A 778 1.30 -31.86 -23.13
C LYS A 778 1.20 -30.34 -23.35
N ARG A 779 1.56 -29.84 -24.53
CA ARG A 779 1.64 -28.39 -24.81
C ARG A 779 0.28 -27.71 -25.05
N PHE A 780 -0.81 -28.46 -25.19
CA PHE A 780 -2.17 -27.89 -25.34
C PHE A 780 -2.90 -27.70 -24.00
N VAL A 781 -2.33 -28.15 -22.88
CA VAL A 781 -2.99 -28.19 -21.56
C VAL A 781 -2.62 -26.99 -20.66
N PHE A 782 -1.57 -26.22 -21.02
CA PHE A 782 -0.95 -25.27 -20.08
C PHE A 782 -1.18 -23.77 -20.36
N ASP A 783 -1.71 -23.36 -21.52
CA ASP A 783 -1.78 -21.95 -21.95
C ASP A 783 -3.22 -21.36 -22.03
N THR A 784 -4.21 -21.93 -21.33
CA THR A 784 -5.55 -21.30 -21.21
C THR A 784 -6.12 -21.33 -19.79
N ARG A 785 -7.01 -20.35 -19.52
CA ARG A 785 -7.40 -19.84 -18.20
C ARG A 785 -8.27 -20.77 -17.31
N TRP A 786 -8.26 -22.08 -17.56
CA TRP A 786 -9.22 -23.05 -17.00
C TRP A 786 -8.57 -24.30 -16.35
N GLY A 787 -7.34 -24.20 -15.85
CA GLY A 787 -6.63 -25.33 -15.22
C GLY A 787 -7.22 -25.85 -13.90
N PHE A 788 -8.17 -25.15 -13.28
CA PHE A 788 -8.66 -25.44 -11.92
C PHE A 788 -9.79 -26.50 -11.83
N PRO A 789 -10.87 -26.47 -12.65
CA PRO A 789 -12.02 -27.38 -12.47
C PRO A 789 -11.69 -28.87 -12.64
N LEU A 790 -10.76 -29.20 -13.54
CA LEU A 790 -10.41 -30.60 -13.83
C LEU A 790 -9.62 -31.27 -12.69
N ARG A 791 -8.83 -30.50 -11.92
CA ARG A 791 -8.13 -31.02 -10.73
C ARG A 791 -9.11 -31.39 -9.61
N TRP A 792 -10.19 -30.62 -9.45
CA TRP A 792 -11.23 -30.88 -8.45
C TRP A 792 -12.04 -32.15 -8.78
N LEU A 793 -12.44 -32.32 -10.04
CA LEU A 793 -13.08 -33.54 -10.54
C LEU A 793 -12.23 -34.80 -10.32
N TRP A 794 -10.92 -34.74 -10.60
CA TRP A 794 -10.01 -35.87 -10.38
C TRP A 794 -9.83 -36.23 -8.91
N SER A 795 -9.97 -35.26 -8.00
CA SER A 795 -9.94 -35.50 -6.56
C SER A 795 -11.22 -36.17 -6.04
N LEU A 796 -12.39 -35.82 -6.58
CA LEU A 796 -13.67 -36.43 -6.20
C LEU A 796 -13.77 -37.92 -6.55
N MET A 797 -13.11 -38.36 -7.63
CA MET A 797 -13.17 -39.76 -8.10
C MET A 797 -12.34 -40.75 -7.26
N LYS A 798 -11.61 -40.31 -6.23
CA LYS A 798 -10.68 -41.17 -5.46
C LYS A 798 -11.22 -41.76 -4.15
N ASN A 799 -12.32 -41.24 -3.60
CA ASN A 799 -12.82 -41.67 -2.29
C ASN A 799 -13.89 -42.76 -2.42
N ALA A 800 -13.54 -43.99 -2.07
CA ALA A 800 -14.38 -45.18 -2.21
C ALA A 800 -15.42 -45.37 -1.07
N ASP A 801 -16.06 -44.29 -0.60
CA ASP A 801 -17.26 -44.41 0.23
C ASP A 801 -18.19 -43.19 0.08
N THR A 802 -19.20 -43.29 -0.81
CA THR A 802 -20.29 -42.29 -0.88
C THR A 802 -21.58 -42.80 -1.54
N ARG A 803 -21.98 -44.06 -1.31
CA ARG A 803 -23.25 -44.60 -1.88
C ARG A 803 -24.52 -43.83 -1.44
N LEU A 804 -24.43 -42.97 -0.42
CA LEU A 804 -25.54 -42.14 0.08
C LEU A 804 -25.73 -40.78 -0.62
N ARG A 805 -24.93 -40.38 -1.62
CA ARG A 805 -25.02 -39.03 -2.25
C ARG A 805 -25.45 -39.00 -3.72
N LEU A 806 -25.88 -40.12 -4.30
CA LEU A 806 -26.15 -40.20 -5.75
C LEU A 806 -27.34 -39.35 -6.24
N GLY A 807 -28.46 -39.31 -5.51
CA GLY A 807 -29.68 -38.60 -5.95
C GLY A 807 -29.59 -37.07 -6.05
N LEU A 808 -28.49 -36.45 -5.61
CA LEU A 808 -28.22 -35.01 -5.75
C LEU A 808 -27.13 -34.68 -6.78
N ALA A 809 -26.54 -35.71 -7.41
CA ALA A 809 -25.51 -35.56 -8.44
C ALA A 809 -26.11 -35.39 -9.84
N GLU A 810 -27.19 -36.11 -10.17
CA GLU A 810 -27.73 -36.21 -11.53
C GLU A 810 -28.24 -34.86 -12.06
N GLN A 811 -29.06 -34.13 -11.30
CA GLN A 811 -29.48 -32.75 -11.65
C GLN A 811 -28.33 -31.73 -11.77
N ARG A 812 -27.14 -32.03 -11.24
CA ARG A 812 -25.94 -31.20 -11.42
C ARG A 812 -25.15 -31.62 -12.66
N LEU A 813 -25.16 -32.92 -12.98
CA LEU A 813 -24.52 -33.50 -14.17
C LEU A 813 -25.21 -33.04 -15.46
N GLU A 814 -26.55 -33.03 -15.50
CA GLU A 814 -27.32 -32.53 -16.66
C GLU A 814 -27.02 -31.05 -16.96
N ARG A 815 -27.00 -30.20 -15.92
CA ARG A 815 -26.65 -28.78 -16.06
C ARG A 815 -25.21 -28.60 -16.54
N LEU A 816 -24.28 -29.42 -16.06
CA LEU A 816 -22.89 -29.44 -16.54
C LEU A 816 -22.80 -29.86 -18.01
N GLN A 817 -23.55 -30.88 -18.45
CA GLN A 817 -23.60 -31.30 -19.86
C GLN A 817 -24.16 -30.20 -20.76
N ALA A 818 -25.25 -29.52 -20.35
CA ALA A 818 -25.79 -28.37 -21.09
C ALA A 818 -24.77 -27.23 -21.21
N MET A 819 -24.09 -26.89 -20.11
CA MET A 819 -23.06 -25.84 -20.10
C MET A 819 -21.82 -26.19 -20.95
N ILE A 820 -21.44 -27.47 -20.99
CA ILE A 820 -20.35 -27.99 -21.84
C ILE A 820 -20.75 -27.94 -23.32
N GLN A 821 -21.99 -28.29 -23.69
CA GLN A 821 -22.44 -28.20 -25.09
C GLN A 821 -22.52 -26.75 -25.58
N ASP A 822 -22.97 -25.81 -24.75
CA ASP A 822 -22.95 -24.38 -25.06
C ASP A 822 -21.51 -23.84 -25.23
N LEU A 823 -20.57 -24.26 -24.36
CA LEU A 823 -19.15 -23.95 -24.50
C LEU A 823 -18.55 -24.49 -25.81
N VAL A 824 -18.83 -25.74 -26.18
CA VAL A 824 -18.37 -26.33 -27.46
C VAL A 824 -18.94 -25.54 -28.65
N LYS A 825 -20.23 -25.17 -28.61
CA LYS A 825 -20.84 -24.32 -29.66
C LYS A 825 -20.14 -22.97 -29.79
N LYS A 826 -19.80 -22.34 -28.66
CA LYS A 826 -19.10 -21.04 -28.58
C LYS A 826 -17.60 -21.12 -28.89
N MET A 827 -17.00 -22.32 -28.88
CA MET A 827 -15.64 -22.56 -29.36
C MET A 827 -15.60 -22.73 -30.87
N ASN A 828 -16.49 -23.56 -31.44
CA ASN A 828 -16.53 -23.81 -32.89
C ASN A 828 -16.77 -22.51 -33.68
N PHE A 829 -17.65 -21.62 -33.19
CA PHE A 829 -17.90 -20.32 -33.82
C PHE A 829 -16.64 -19.46 -34.00
N ARG A 830 -15.72 -19.49 -33.01
CA ARG A 830 -14.45 -18.75 -33.09
C ARG A 830 -13.43 -19.42 -34.00
N GLN A 831 -13.53 -20.73 -34.24
CA GLN A 831 -12.65 -21.42 -35.16
C GLN A 831 -12.95 -21.00 -36.61
N GLU A 832 -14.22 -20.92 -37.01
CA GLU A 832 -14.60 -20.38 -38.33
C GLU A 832 -14.17 -18.92 -38.50
N GLU A 833 -14.22 -18.11 -37.44
CA GLU A 833 -13.79 -16.71 -37.45
C GLU A 833 -12.26 -16.60 -37.59
N LEU A 834 -11.49 -17.47 -36.93
CA LEU A 834 -10.04 -17.56 -37.07
C LEU A 834 -9.63 -18.04 -38.47
N GLU A 835 -10.30 -19.06 -39.01
CA GLU A 835 -10.05 -19.60 -40.35
C GLU A 835 -10.36 -18.56 -41.44
N ARG A 836 -11.43 -17.77 -41.30
CA ARG A 836 -11.72 -16.62 -42.19
C ARG A 836 -10.63 -15.55 -42.12
N ASN A 837 -10.19 -15.17 -40.92
CA ASN A 837 -9.11 -14.18 -40.77
C ASN A 837 -7.77 -14.67 -41.36
N LEU A 838 -7.45 -15.96 -41.22
CA LEU A 838 -6.28 -16.58 -41.85
C LEU A 838 -6.39 -16.62 -43.38
N GLN A 839 -7.58 -16.88 -43.94
CA GLN A 839 -7.80 -16.80 -45.40
C GLN A 839 -7.59 -15.37 -45.93
N VAL A 840 -8.08 -14.34 -45.22
CA VAL A 840 -7.87 -12.93 -45.58
C VAL A 840 -6.38 -12.57 -45.53
N GLN A 841 -5.65 -12.95 -44.49
CA GLN A 841 -4.20 -12.70 -44.43
C GLN A 841 -3.41 -13.46 -45.51
N ALA A 842 -3.79 -14.70 -45.82
CA ALA A 842 -3.18 -15.47 -46.90
C ALA A 842 -3.50 -14.89 -48.30
N GLN A 843 -4.62 -14.18 -48.46
CA GLN A 843 -4.92 -13.44 -49.69
C GLN A 843 -4.08 -12.16 -49.77
N LEU A 844 -4.03 -11.34 -48.72
CA LEU A 844 -3.20 -10.12 -48.67
C LEU A 844 -1.72 -10.42 -48.90
N LEU A 845 -1.20 -11.55 -48.40
CA LEU A 845 0.17 -12.01 -48.66
C LEU A 845 0.43 -12.33 -50.14
N ARG A 846 -0.53 -12.95 -50.84
CA ARG A 846 -0.42 -13.21 -52.29
C ARG A 846 -0.51 -11.93 -53.11
N GLU A 847 -1.42 -11.03 -52.75
CA GLU A 847 -1.55 -9.70 -53.38
C GLU A 847 -0.26 -8.88 -53.20
N ALA A 848 0.37 -8.94 -52.02
CA ALA A 848 1.68 -8.34 -51.77
C ALA A 848 2.82 -8.99 -52.56
N GLN A 849 2.84 -10.32 -52.69
CA GLN A 849 3.82 -11.04 -53.51
C GLN A 849 3.68 -10.69 -54.99
N GLU A 850 2.46 -10.67 -55.54
CA GLU A 850 2.20 -10.22 -56.90
C GLU A 850 2.62 -8.77 -57.14
N MET A 851 2.49 -7.87 -56.15
CA MET A 851 3.00 -6.50 -56.25
C MET A 851 4.53 -6.45 -56.24
N LEU A 852 5.20 -7.31 -55.45
CA LEU A 852 6.67 -7.40 -55.41
C LEU A 852 7.25 -7.97 -56.72
N GLU A 853 6.63 -9.01 -57.30
CA GLU A 853 7.04 -9.55 -58.60
C GLU A 853 6.89 -8.51 -59.72
N LYS A 854 5.81 -7.70 -59.70
CA LYS A 854 5.59 -6.58 -60.62
C LYS A 854 6.58 -5.41 -60.42
N LEU A 855 7.36 -5.41 -59.33
CA LEU A 855 8.39 -4.41 -59.02
C LEU A 855 9.83 -4.90 -59.24
N GLY A 856 10.03 -6.16 -59.67
CA GLY A 856 11.31 -6.65 -60.20
C GLY A 856 12.44 -6.85 -59.19
N GLY A 857 12.15 -6.86 -57.89
CA GLY A 857 13.12 -7.20 -56.84
C GLY A 857 13.22 -8.71 -56.59
N PRO A 858 14.41 -9.28 -56.34
CA PRO A 858 14.53 -10.68 -55.93
C PRO A 858 13.91 -10.90 -54.53
N PRO A 859 13.27 -12.06 -54.28
CA PRO A 859 12.60 -12.31 -53.00
C PRO A 859 13.61 -12.50 -51.85
N PRO A 860 13.29 -12.04 -50.63
CA PRO A 860 14.10 -12.32 -49.45
C PRO A 860 13.99 -13.81 -49.05
N PRO A 861 15.02 -14.37 -48.39
CA PRO A 861 14.98 -15.73 -47.85
C PRO A 861 13.98 -15.83 -46.67
N PRO A 862 13.32 -16.98 -46.46
CA PRO A 862 12.36 -17.16 -45.39
C PRO A 862 13.01 -17.65 -44.08
N ASP A 863 12.88 -16.86 -43.02
CA ASP A 863 12.95 -17.23 -41.59
C ASP A 863 11.77 -16.55 -40.86
#